data_AF-A0A2Z4K3P3-F1
#
_entry.id   AF-A0A2Z4K3P3-F1
#
_cell.length_a   1.000
_cell.length_b   1.000
_cell.length_c   1.000
_cell.angle_alpha   90.00
_cell.angle_beta   90.00
_cell.angle_gamma   90.00
#
_symmetry.space_group_name_H-M   'P 1'
#
loop_
_entity.id
_entity.type
_entity.pdbx_description
1 polymer ?
#
loop_
_entity_poly.entity_id
_entity_poly.type
_entity_poly.pdbx_seq_one_letter_code
_entity_poly.pdbx_strand_id
1 'polypeptide(L)'
;MRSAACFDAWGRMQGMHRKYASAWLVAAIMVAPFAAHAQTVEPELKQPNDTPIANVDYERIATTKAPVDKSEDRLRDEAATFAALQQACAAEEIASCGNLGKAYERGEGTPQNRPIAGILLSEACDAGDARSCLGLGELLLASRLEQPGKRAFTAFSRACELDSLDGCASVARAYRKGDGVEQDVVRANELARAACDKGGGLACRDIADQIASADTENLRVDELVALYTRACFAGDAWSCSSLPSYSGFDDALPSHPGKAELFERGCQLDDAFSCIRRGEIALSADSGYRNFPAAMPYYDRACYLQPDRLCWGAQVLRQEPIESDACQFGDNSACARLAEIYYRPNTPFYDPELAQAYYEYACYAGATEACAQAGQLVLDESGPLDAETVYQGIAYLERGCAAEHLFACSQLAEHLERGEIIARDMARHYELSLRLCDANWGRSCQDLENAFATDPDAPLTQAGIRYPAPVEEGDTDWMDPYLTDQEREDRRNRCATSEIEFRGTVYTDTVCVPQELVIGGRSLQPGAAPWQALIWRPERGFGIDLNESQRVLCGGSLIATGWILTAAHCLNDDGGLIEGRGYTVRLGVHDPHERQGFSYPIVRVYDHPLYDPDTFAYDIALIRYNPGAGRREGPVNSITSIAIDQQTMQDRVIRRGAPVYVYGFGRTQLNDASSTASLQSARLLLESQARCNSITEFPREQWNTMLCAAGPNREQACKGDSGGPLITYSDEDRRPRVIGVVSSGRSCGQTGEASRYTRVAAARDWLDDMLGIMR
;
A
#
# COMPACT_ATOMS: atom_id res chain seq x y z
N MET A 1 -52.97 19.77 11.85
CA MET A 1 -54.01 20.56 11.12
C MET A 1 -53.37 21.10 9.85
N ARG A 2 -54.11 21.10 8.72
CA ARG A 2 -53.98 21.92 7.46
C ARG A 2 -52.59 22.49 7.05
N SER A 3 -52.12 22.44 5.81
CA SER A 3 -52.66 21.91 4.52
C SER A 3 -51.66 22.14 3.36
N ALA A 4 -51.69 21.28 2.34
CA ALA A 4 -51.60 21.51 0.86
C ALA A 4 -50.87 22.75 0.25
N ALA A 5 -50.42 22.78 -1.03
CA ALA A 5 -50.07 21.78 -2.05
C ALA A 5 -49.55 22.51 -3.33
N CYS A 6 -48.80 21.79 -4.17
CA CYS A 6 -48.53 21.88 -5.64
C CYS A 6 -48.98 23.09 -6.50
N PHE A 7 -48.17 23.41 -7.54
CA PHE A 7 -48.42 23.30 -9.00
C PHE A 7 -47.19 23.91 -9.74
N ASP A 8 -46.48 23.23 -10.68
CA ASP A 8 -46.77 23.05 -12.14
C ASP A 8 -46.76 24.37 -12.96
N ALA A 9 -46.30 24.50 -14.22
CA ALA A 9 -45.41 23.71 -15.10
C ALA A 9 -45.12 24.50 -16.43
N TRP A 10 -44.18 24.01 -17.23
CA TRP A 10 -44.17 24.06 -18.72
C TRP A 10 -43.87 25.36 -19.52
N GLY A 11 -43.26 25.19 -20.72
CA GLY A 11 -43.30 26.18 -21.82
C GLY A 11 -42.03 26.30 -22.70
N ARG A 12 -41.97 25.60 -23.85
CA ARG A 12 -40.93 25.78 -24.90
C ARG A 12 -41.43 26.70 -26.02
N MET A 13 -40.56 27.44 -26.74
CA MET A 13 -40.32 27.27 -28.21
C MET A 13 -39.44 28.34 -28.89
N GLN A 14 -38.89 27.91 -30.04
CA GLN A 14 -37.87 28.48 -30.93
C GLN A 14 -38.30 29.68 -31.82
N GLY A 15 -37.35 30.34 -32.49
CA GLY A 15 -37.61 31.08 -33.76
C GLY A 15 -36.50 32.04 -34.24
N MET A 16 -35.86 31.76 -35.40
CA MET A 16 -34.91 32.65 -36.10
C MET A 16 -35.59 33.46 -37.24
N HIS A 17 -34.96 34.56 -37.74
CA HIS A 17 -34.63 34.78 -39.18
C HIS A 17 -33.89 36.14 -39.46
N ARG A 18 -33.66 36.55 -40.73
CA ARG A 18 -32.41 37.20 -41.24
C ARG A 18 -32.54 38.57 -41.98
N LYS A 19 -31.48 39.40 -41.85
CA LYS A 19 -30.74 40.28 -42.85
C LYS A 19 -31.40 41.48 -43.58
N TYR A 20 -30.60 42.55 -43.83
CA TYR A 20 -30.30 43.29 -45.11
C TYR A 20 -29.21 44.39 -44.86
N ALA A 21 -28.10 44.50 -45.63
CA ALA A 21 -27.71 45.53 -46.67
C ALA A 21 -27.41 46.99 -46.14
N SER A 22 -26.46 47.83 -46.65
CA SER A 22 -25.43 47.79 -47.73
C SER A 22 -24.29 48.87 -47.56
N ALA A 23 -23.55 49.31 -48.61
CA ALA A 23 -22.23 50.02 -48.61
C ALA A 23 -22.19 51.50 -49.13
N TRP A 24 -21.02 52.21 -49.04
CA TRP A 24 -20.22 52.79 -50.19
C TRP A 24 -19.07 53.83 -49.85
N LEU A 25 -18.03 53.86 -50.74
CA LEU A 25 -17.07 54.96 -51.11
C LEU A 25 -15.70 55.22 -50.37
N VAL A 26 -14.73 55.84 -51.10
CA VAL A 26 -13.25 55.56 -51.07
C VAL A 26 -12.32 56.78 -51.43
N ALA A 27 -11.08 56.79 -50.90
CA ALA A 27 -9.79 57.46 -51.33
C ALA A 27 -9.50 58.98 -51.10
N ALA A 28 -8.25 59.51 -51.10
CA ALA A 28 -6.89 59.04 -50.67
C ALA A 28 -5.77 60.15 -50.83
N ILE A 29 -4.58 59.96 -50.20
CA ILE A 29 -3.20 60.50 -50.50
C ILE A 29 -2.65 61.80 -49.80
N MET A 30 -1.67 61.58 -48.91
CA MET A 30 -0.36 62.24 -48.57
C MET A 30 -0.09 63.77 -48.69
N VAL A 31 0.60 64.35 -47.67
CA VAL A 31 2.07 64.65 -47.60
C VAL A 31 2.40 65.41 -46.28
N ALA A 32 3.57 65.19 -45.65
CA ALA A 32 4.07 65.87 -44.44
C ALA A 32 5.24 66.83 -44.73
N PRO A 33 5.61 67.77 -43.82
CA PRO A 33 6.81 67.54 -42.99
C PRO A 33 6.78 68.12 -41.54
N PHE A 34 7.84 67.82 -40.77
CA PHE A 34 8.06 68.04 -39.33
C PHE A 34 8.42 69.48 -38.89
N ALA A 35 8.07 69.85 -37.63
CA ALA A 35 9.03 70.35 -36.62
C ALA A 35 8.43 70.50 -35.18
N ALA A 36 9.01 69.75 -34.23
CA ALA A 36 9.06 69.87 -32.76
C ALA A 36 8.20 70.88 -31.95
N HIS A 37 7.53 70.39 -30.89
CA HIS A 37 7.98 70.60 -29.48
C HIS A 37 7.28 69.68 -28.44
N ALA A 38 8.02 69.39 -27.36
CA ALA A 38 7.61 68.84 -26.05
C ALA A 38 6.90 67.46 -25.99
N GLN A 39 7.60 66.49 -25.40
CA GLN A 39 7.06 65.19 -24.99
C GLN A 39 6.52 65.25 -23.55
N THR A 40 5.31 64.75 -23.34
CA THR A 40 4.94 63.97 -22.14
C THR A 40 4.15 62.77 -22.62
N VAL A 41 4.83 61.63 -22.75
CA VAL A 41 4.21 60.35 -23.09
C VAL A 41 4.05 59.59 -21.77
N GLU A 42 2.81 59.32 -21.38
CA GLU A 42 2.53 58.29 -20.39
C GLU A 42 3.03 56.95 -20.95
N PRO A 43 3.81 56.15 -20.20
CA PRO A 43 4.22 54.85 -20.67
C PRO A 43 3.01 53.92 -20.69
N GLU A 44 2.50 53.67 -21.90
CA GLU A 44 1.52 52.63 -22.18
C GLU A 44 2.14 51.28 -21.80
N LEU A 45 1.82 50.80 -20.58
CA LEU A 45 2.29 49.55 -20.02
C LEU A 45 1.81 48.39 -20.90
N LYS A 46 2.74 47.83 -21.69
CA LYS A 46 2.54 46.53 -22.32
C LYS A 46 2.46 45.47 -21.22
N GLN A 47 1.27 44.94 -21.01
CA GLN A 47 1.05 43.79 -20.14
C GLN A 47 1.90 42.59 -20.62
N PRO A 48 2.53 41.82 -19.71
CA PRO A 48 2.93 40.45 -20.00
C PRO A 48 1.72 39.63 -20.46
N ASN A 49 1.94 38.56 -21.23
CA ASN A 49 0.87 37.69 -21.70
C ASN A 49 0.37 36.77 -20.56
N ASP A 50 -0.41 37.34 -19.65
CA ASP A 50 -0.88 36.67 -18.45
C ASP A 50 -2.12 35.80 -18.70
N THR A 51 -2.01 34.53 -18.32
CA THR A 51 -3.12 33.86 -17.64
C THR A 51 -2.75 33.93 -16.16
N PRO A 52 -3.49 34.67 -15.30
CA PRO A 52 -3.14 34.83 -13.89
C PRO A 52 -2.86 33.49 -13.21
N ILE A 53 -1.95 33.49 -12.23
CA ILE A 53 -1.55 32.31 -11.45
C ILE A 53 -2.76 31.59 -10.81
N ALA A 54 -3.85 32.33 -10.56
CA ALA A 54 -5.18 31.84 -10.20
C ALA A 54 -5.83 30.82 -11.20
N ASN A 55 -5.23 30.54 -12.36
CA ASN A 55 -5.71 29.55 -13.34
C ASN A 55 -4.87 28.26 -13.36
N VAL A 56 -3.93 28.09 -12.43
CA VAL A 56 -3.25 26.80 -12.20
C VAL A 56 -4.24 25.83 -11.55
N ASP A 57 -4.44 24.66 -12.17
CA ASP A 57 -5.11 23.53 -11.53
C ASP A 57 -4.16 22.92 -10.49
N TYR A 58 -4.34 23.32 -9.24
CA TYR A 58 -3.51 22.90 -8.12
C TYR A 58 -3.83 21.48 -7.63
N GLU A 59 -5.02 20.94 -7.89
CA GLU A 59 -5.54 19.71 -7.27
C GLU A 59 -4.66 18.46 -7.49
N ARG A 60 -3.78 18.50 -8.49
CA ARG A 60 -2.91 17.39 -8.90
C ARG A 60 -1.41 17.69 -8.86
N ILE A 61 -0.99 18.83 -8.30
CA ILE A 61 0.44 19.08 -8.04
C ILE A 61 0.90 18.11 -6.94
N ALA A 62 1.76 17.15 -7.30
CA ALA A 62 2.25 16.10 -6.40
C ALA A 62 3.35 16.59 -5.43
N THR A 63 3.07 17.65 -4.67
CA THR A 63 3.84 17.97 -3.46
C THR A 63 3.53 16.94 -2.38
N THR A 64 4.57 16.40 -1.74
CA THR A 64 4.37 15.57 -0.54
C THR A 64 3.65 16.40 0.52
N LYS A 65 2.60 15.82 1.12
CA LYS A 65 2.01 16.32 2.38
C LYS A 65 3.15 16.58 3.36
N ALA A 66 3.09 17.65 4.14
CA ALA A 66 4.02 17.84 5.25
C ALA A 66 4.09 16.53 6.06
N PRO A 67 5.29 16.01 6.40
CA PRO A 67 5.42 14.70 7.04
C PRO A 67 4.56 14.68 8.30
N VAL A 68 3.74 13.64 8.42
CA VAL A 68 2.57 13.65 9.31
C VAL A 68 2.96 13.50 10.79
N ASP A 69 4.22 13.15 11.06
CA ASP A 69 4.81 12.97 12.38
C ASP A 69 6.04 13.89 12.57
N LYS A 70 5.80 15.20 12.74
CA LYS A 70 6.85 16.15 13.18
C LYS A 70 6.82 16.29 14.71
N SER A 71 7.99 16.37 15.34
CA SER A 71 8.08 16.66 16.78
C SER A 71 7.57 18.06 17.13
N GLU A 72 7.08 18.24 18.36
CA GLU A 72 6.54 19.54 18.83
C GLU A 72 7.55 20.69 18.71
N ASP A 73 8.83 20.43 19.03
CA ASP A 73 9.89 21.44 18.93
C ASP A 73 10.12 21.87 17.48
N ARG A 74 10.14 20.91 16.52
CA ARG A 74 10.25 21.22 15.10
C ARG A 74 9.07 22.06 14.60
N LEU A 75 7.85 21.74 15.04
CA LEU A 75 6.66 22.51 14.68
C LEU A 75 6.72 23.94 15.23
N ARG A 76 7.25 24.13 16.45
CA ARG A 76 7.49 25.45 17.06
C ARG A 76 8.50 26.27 16.27
N ASP A 77 9.63 25.67 15.88
CA ASP A 77 10.70 26.35 15.15
C ASP A 77 10.28 26.72 13.71
N GLU A 78 9.56 25.83 13.03
CA GLU A 78 8.97 26.12 11.72
C GLU A 78 7.95 27.28 11.80
N ALA A 79 7.08 27.29 12.82
CA ALA A 79 6.11 28.38 13.02
C ALA A 79 6.78 29.73 13.35
N ALA A 80 7.85 29.72 14.17
CA ALA A 80 8.62 30.93 14.48
C ALA A 80 9.33 31.48 13.23
N THR A 81 9.89 30.58 12.40
CA THR A 81 10.53 30.93 11.12
C THR A 81 9.51 31.52 10.14
N PHE A 82 8.34 30.90 10.01
CA PHE A 82 7.25 31.38 9.16
C PHE A 82 6.78 32.79 9.56
N ALA A 83 6.57 33.04 10.86
CA ALA A 83 6.18 34.36 11.35
C ALA A 83 7.24 35.45 11.07
N ALA A 84 8.53 35.10 11.14
CA ALA A 84 9.62 36.02 10.76
C ALA A 84 9.61 36.34 9.25
N LEU A 85 9.42 35.32 8.39
CA LEU A 85 9.30 35.49 6.94
C LEU A 85 8.10 36.36 6.55
N GLN A 86 6.96 36.23 7.23
CA GLN A 86 5.80 37.11 7.02
C GLN A 86 6.10 38.57 7.31
N GLN A 87 6.76 38.86 8.44
CA GLN A 87 7.13 40.24 8.82
C GLN A 87 8.13 40.85 7.83
N ALA A 88 9.14 40.06 7.43
CA ALA A 88 10.16 40.49 6.48
C ALA A 88 9.60 40.75 5.07
N CYS A 89 8.72 39.86 4.57
CA CYS A 89 8.05 40.08 3.29
C CYS A 89 7.10 41.30 3.33
N ALA A 90 6.41 41.55 4.47
CA ALA A 90 5.60 42.76 4.66
C ALA A 90 6.44 44.05 4.73
N ALA A 91 7.74 43.96 5.00
CA ALA A 91 8.72 45.04 4.90
C ALA A 91 9.40 45.13 3.51
N GLU A 92 8.79 44.53 2.48
CA GLU A 92 9.26 44.51 1.08
C GLU A 92 10.62 43.82 0.85
N GLU A 93 11.05 42.94 1.76
CA GLU A 93 12.23 42.10 1.53
C GLU A 93 11.92 40.95 0.54
N ILE A 94 12.27 41.18 -0.72
CA ILE A 94 12.01 40.29 -1.88
C ILE A 94 12.42 38.83 -1.59
N ALA A 95 13.62 38.62 -1.04
CA ALA A 95 14.14 37.28 -0.73
C ALA A 95 13.31 36.55 0.34
N SER A 96 12.76 37.30 1.30
CA SER A 96 11.88 36.76 2.34
C SER A 96 10.48 36.47 1.81
N CYS A 97 9.98 37.22 0.82
CA CYS A 97 8.76 36.85 0.10
C CYS A 97 8.91 35.55 -0.69
N GLY A 98 10.04 35.33 -1.37
CA GLY A 98 10.34 34.07 -2.05
C GLY A 98 10.38 32.86 -1.10
N ASN A 99 11.07 33.01 0.03
CA ASN A 99 11.12 32.00 1.09
C ASN A 99 9.72 31.73 1.69
N LEU A 100 8.92 32.77 1.93
CA LEU A 100 7.53 32.64 2.40
C LEU A 100 6.67 31.87 1.39
N GLY A 101 6.87 32.11 0.09
CA GLY A 101 6.23 31.34 -0.98
C GLY A 101 6.56 29.85 -0.90
N LYS A 102 7.83 29.48 -0.70
CA LYS A 102 8.23 28.08 -0.48
C LYS A 102 7.66 27.47 0.81
N ALA A 103 7.51 28.25 1.88
CA ALA A 103 6.87 27.78 3.11
C ALA A 103 5.38 27.44 2.88
N TYR A 104 4.64 28.27 2.13
CA TYR A 104 3.27 27.96 1.69
C TYR A 104 3.21 26.77 0.71
N GLU A 105 4.19 26.59 -0.18
CA GLU A 105 4.25 25.42 -1.08
C GLU A 105 4.34 24.10 -0.31
N ARG A 106 5.05 24.09 0.82
CA ARG A 106 5.40 22.87 1.57
C ARG A 106 4.59 22.64 2.84
N GLY A 107 3.91 23.67 3.34
CA GLY A 107 3.26 23.63 4.65
C GLY A 107 4.27 23.67 5.82
N GLU A 108 5.30 24.51 5.70
CA GLU A 108 6.31 24.72 6.75
C GLU A 108 5.86 25.89 7.64
N GLY A 109 5.46 25.60 8.89
CA GLY A 109 4.93 26.60 9.83
C GLY A 109 3.52 27.16 9.51
N THR A 110 2.88 26.68 8.43
CA THR A 110 1.55 27.08 7.95
C THR A 110 0.85 25.87 7.29
N PRO A 111 -0.50 25.84 7.17
CA PRO A 111 -1.15 24.97 6.18
C PRO A 111 -0.60 25.25 4.76
N GLN A 112 -0.41 24.18 3.98
CA GLN A 112 0.01 24.26 2.58
C GLN A 112 -1.02 25.03 1.74
N ASN A 113 -0.56 25.97 0.90
CA ASN A 113 -1.41 26.72 -0.03
C ASN A 113 -0.60 27.13 -1.28
N ARG A 114 -0.64 26.27 -2.30
CA ARG A 114 0.08 26.41 -3.57
C ARG A 114 -0.34 27.65 -4.40
N PRO A 115 -1.59 28.14 -4.37
CA PRO A 115 -1.96 29.44 -4.96
C PRO A 115 -1.15 30.62 -4.40
N ILE A 116 -1.10 30.77 -3.06
CA ILE A 116 -0.34 31.85 -2.41
C ILE A 116 1.15 31.71 -2.68
N ALA A 117 1.66 30.46 -2.67
CA ALA A 117 3.05 30.17 -3.03
C ALA A 117 3.41 30.70 -4.42
N GLY A 118 2.58 30.42 -5.44
CA GLY A 118 2.79 30.88 -6.80
C GLY A 118 2.83 32.41 -6.92
N ILE A 119 1.93 33.12 -6.23
CA ILE A 119 1.88 34.60 -6.22
C ILE A 119 3.19 35.17 -5.65
N LEU A 120 3.59 34.72 -4.46
CA LEU A 120 4.81 35.19 -3.80
C LEU A 120 6.08 34.90 -4.61
N LEU A 121 6.15 33.71 -5.23
CA LEU A 121 7.28 33.32 -6.08
C LEU A 121 7.34 34.13 -7.38
N SER A 122 6.19 34.52 -7.96
CA SER A 122 6.15 35.39 -9.13
C SER A 122 6.55 36.81 -8.80
N GLU A 123 5.96 37.42 -7.78
CA GLU A 123 6.30 38.79 -7.36
C GLU A 123 7.80 38.93 -7.05
N ALA A 124 8.37 37.94 -6.36
CA ALA A 124 9.80 37.93 -6.07
C ALA A 124 10.65 37.68 -7.32
N CYS A 125 10.21 36.84 -8.26
CA CYS A 125 10.90 36.62 -9.54
C CYS A 125 10.88 37.88 -10.43
N ASP A 126 9.74 38.56 -10.53
CA ASP A 126 9.56 39.79 -11.31
C ASP A 126 10.40 40.93 -10.72
N ALA A 127 10.51 40.98 -9.39
CA ALA A 127 11.42 41.89 -8.67
C ALA A 127 12.91 41.48 -8.74
N GLY A 128 13.25 40.34 -9.36
CA GLY A 128 14.62 39.94 -9.69
C GLY A 128 15.27 38.91 -8.75
N ASP A 129 14.54 38.27 -7.81
CA ASP A 129 15.08 37.15 -7.03
C ASP A 129 15.11 35.86 -7.87
N ALA A 130 16.31 35.48 -8.28
CA ALA A 130 16.53 34.35 -9.19
C ALA A 130 16.15 32.98 -8.57
N ARG A 131 16.13 32.86 -7.24
CA ARG A 131 15.69 31.64 -6.53
C ARG A 131 14.17 31.48 -6.61
N SER A 132 13.43 32.58 -6.54
CA SER A 132 11.97 32.61 -6.71
C SER A 132 11.57 32.30 -8.14
N CYS A 133 12.33 32.76 -9.14
CA CYS A 133 12.16 32.34 -10.54
C CYS A 133 12.37 30.83 -10.73
N LEU A 134 13.39 30.24 -10.09
CA LEU A 134 13.60 28.79 -10.09
C LEU A 134 12.40 28.06 -9.44
N GLY A 135 12.01 28.49 -8.24
CA GLY A 135 10.89 27.91 -7.49
C GLY A 135 9.53 28.02 -8.19
N LEU A 136 9.30 29.11 -8.93
CA LEU A 136 8.12 29.28 -9.78
C LEU A 136 8.15 28.29 -10.96
N GLY A 137 9.29 28.10 -11.60
CA GLY A 137 9.45 27.14 -12.70
C GLY A 137 9.17 25.70 -12.26
N GLU A 138 9.60 25.30 -11.06
CA GLU A 138 9.28 24.00 -10.46
C GLU A 138 7.77 23.82 -10.26
N LEU A 139 7.11 24.78 -9.61
CA LEU A 139 5.66 24.78 -9.36
C LEU A 139 4.86 24.72 -10.67
N LEU A 140 5.31 25.43 -11.71
CA LEU A 140 4.70 25.43 -13.04
C LEU A 140 4.88 24.10 -13.77
N LEU A 141 6.05 23.45 -13.69
CA LEU A 141 6.26 22.12 -14.30
C LEU A 141 5.32 21.06 -13.73
N ALA A 142 5.02 21.14 -12.43
CA ALA A 142 4.13 20.19 -11.76
C ALA A 142 2.63 20.42 -12.05
N SER A 143 2.28 21.50 -12.77
CA SER A 143 0.89 21.91 -13.05
C SER A 143 0.31 21.30 -14.34
N ARG A 144 -1.03 21.32 -14.45
CA ARG A 144 -1.78 20.96 -15.67
C ARG A 144 -2.08 22.15 -16.60
N LEU A 145 -1.35 23.27 -16.47
CA LEU A 145 -1.49 24.40 -17.39
C LEU A 145 -1.28 23.99 -18.85
N GLU A 146 -1.87 24.73 -19.79
CA GLU A 146 -1.54 24.56 -21.21
C GLU A 146 -0.06 24.93 -21.44
N GLN A 147 0.70 23.99 -22.02
CA GLN A 147 2.14 24.10 -22.27
C GLN A 147 2.95 24.42 -20.99
N PRO A 148 2.91 23.56 -19.94
CA PRO A 148 3.50 23.88 -18.63
C PRO A 148 5.03 23.99 -18.72
N GLY A 149 5.66 23.11 -19.50
CA GLY A 149 7.09 23.17 -19.83
C GLY A 149 7.52 24.50 -20.45
N LYS A 150 6.68 25.14 -21.27
CA LYS A 150 7.01 26.43 -21.91
C LYS A 150 7.00 27.58 -20.89
N ARG A 151 6.04 27.58 -19.97
CA ARG A 151 5.95 28.58 -18.89
C ARG A 151 7.10 28.41 -17.90
N ALA A 152 7.38 27.17 -17.50
CA ALA A 152 8.53 26.84 -16.66
C ALA A 152 9.86 27.19 -17.34
N PHE A 153 10.02 26.89 -18.63
CA PHE A 153 11.19 27.30 -19.42
C PHE A 153 11.39 28.81 -19.41
N THR A 154 10.32 29.61 -19.48
CA THR A 154 10.41 31.08 -19.31
C THR A 154 10.90 31.46 -17.92
N ALA A 155 10.36 30.87 -16.85
CA ALA A 155 10.79 31.15 -15.48
C ALA A 155 12.26 30.72 -15.21
N PHE A 156 12.67 29.54 -15.69
CA PHE A 156 14.06 29.08 -15.60
C PHE A 156 15.03 29.93 -16.45
N SER A 157 14.58 30.37 -17.64
CA SER A 157 15.36 31.31 -18.47
C SER A 157 15.57 32.63 -17.75
N ARG A 158 14.52 33.15 -17.10
CA ARG A 158 14.61 34.36 -16.28
C ARG A 158 15.55 34.18 -15.09
N ALA A 159 15.50 33.03 -14.41
CA ALA A 159 16.47 32.69 -13.37
C ALA A 159 17.91 32.69 -13.90
N CYS A 160 18.15 32.10 -15.07
CA CYS A 160 19.48 32.05 -15.71
C CYS A 160 19.97 33.43 -16.16
N GLU A 161 19.09 34.31 -16.66
CA GLU A 161 19.40 35.72 -16.97
C GLU A 161 19.80 36.53 -15.73
N LEU A 162 19.28 36.16 -14.56
CA LEU A 162 19.63 36.71 -13.25
C LEU A 162 20.84 35.98 -12.61
N ASP A 163 21.70 35.39 -13.44
CA ASP A 163 22.90 34.61 -13.09
C ASP A 163 22.66 33.39 -12.15
N SER A 164 21.42 32.88 -12.01
CA SER A 164 21.19 31.63 -11.30
C SER A 164 21.73 30.44 -12.10
N LEU A 165 22.77 29.81 -11.57
CA LEU A 165 23.43 28.66 -12.19
C LEU A 165 22.51 27.43 -12.22
N ASP A 166 21.64 27.25 -11.22
CA ASP A 166 20.63 26.19 -11.19
C ASP A 166 19.44 26.49 -12.12
N GLY A 167 19.13 27.78 -12.33
CA GLY A 167 18.27 28.25 -13.42
C GLY A 167 18.84 27.85 -14.78
N CYS A 168 20.12 28.13 -15.03
CA CYS A 168 20.80 27.72 -16.27
C CYS A 168 20.88 26.19 -16.43
N ALA A 169 21.06 25.44 -15.35
CA ALA A 169 20.99 23.97 -15.37
C ALA A 169 19.59 23.47 -15.78
N SER A 170 18.54 24.10 -15.25
CA SER A 170 17.14 23.78 -15.58
C SER A 170 16.80 24.12 -17.03
N VAL A 171 17.29 25.25 -17.56
CA VAL A 171 17.21 25.61 -18.99
C VAL A 171 17.95 24.59 -19.87
N ALA A 172 19.15 24.16 -19.47
CA ALA A 172 19.90 23.13 -20.18
C ALA A 172 19.16 21.78 -20.20
N ARG A 173 18.51 21.41 -19.09
CA ARG A 173 17.67 20.20 -19.01
C ARG A 173 16.45 20.28 -19.91
N ALA A 174 15.82 21.45 -20.02
CA ALA A 174 14.71 21.69 -20.93
C ALA A 174 15.12 21.58 -22.41
N TYR A 175 16.23 22.22 -22.82
CA TYR A 175 16.81 22.07 -24.16
C TYR A 175 17.16 20.61 -24.50
N ARG A 176 17.68 19.85 -23.52
CA ARG A 176 18.02 18.43 -23.70
C ARG A 176 16.80 17.55 -23.99
N LYS A 177 15.64 17.87 -23.39
CA LYS A 177 14.40 17.07 -23.49
C LYS A 177 13.42 17.58 -24.55
N GLY A 178 13.53 18.85 -24.95
CA GLY A 178 12.48 19.52 -25.74
C GLY A 178 11.31 20.02 -24.88
N ASP A 179 11.50 20.16 -23.56
CA ASP A 179 10.43 20.53 -22.61
C ASP A 179 10.15 22.04 -22.69
N GLY A 180 9.17 22.42 -23.51
CA GLY A 180 8.76 23.82 -23.68
C GLY A 180 9.61 24.67 -24.63
N VAL A 181 10.65 24.06 -25.20
CA VAL A 181 11.58 24.64 -26.18
C VAL A 181 11.96 23.56 -27.21
N GLU A 182 12.44 23.93 -28.39
CA GLU A 182 12.96 22.96 -29.36
C GLU A 182 14.18 22.22 -28.80
N GLN A 183 14.30 20.92 -29.09
CA GLN A 183 15.38 20.08 -28.55
C GLN A 183 16.73 20.45 -29.16
N ASP A 184 17.69 20.84 -28.32
CA ASP A 184 19.05 21.19 -28.71
C ASP A 184 20.05 20.64 -27.68
N VAL A 185 20.58 19.44 -27.96
CA VAL A 185 21.53 18.74 -27.08
C VAL A 185 22.90 19.43 -27.05
N VAL A 186 23.30 20.13 -28.12
CA VAL A 186 24.59 20.83 -28.18
C VAL A 186 24.53 22.04 -27.24
N ARG A 187 23.52 22.89 -27.40
CA ARG A 187 23.29 24.05 -26.55
C ARG A 187 23.02 23.66 -25.09
N ALA A 188 22.30 22.56 -24.85
CA ALA A 188 22.12 22.03 -23.50
C ALA A 188 23.46 21.69 -22.84
N ASN A 189 24.39 21.06 -23.56
CA ASN A 189 25.69 20.68 -23.02
C ASN A 189 26.63 21.87 -22.84
N GLU A 190 26.62 22.84 -23.76
CA GLU A 190 27.36 24.10 -23.62
C GLU A 190 26.88 24.90 -22.40
N LEU A 191 25.55 25.07 -22.25
CA LEU A 191 24.96 25.81 -21.13
C LEU A 191 25.19 25.13 -19.78
N ALA A 192 25.04 23.80 -19.72
CA ALA A 192 25.35 23.03 -18.51
C ALA A 192 26.84 23.15 -18.13
N ARG A 193 27.77 23.03 -19.10
CA ARG A 193 29.20 23.19 -18.85
C ARG A 193 29.53 24.60 -18.37
N ALA A 194 29.01 25.63 -19.02
CA ALA A 194 29.21 27.03 -18.60
C ALA A 194 28.66 27.31 -17.19
N ALA A 195 27.50 26.74 -16.83
CA ALA A 195 26.94 26.86 -15.48
C ALA A 195 27.79 26.12 -14.44
N CYS A 196 28.23 24.89 -14.72
CA CYS A 196 29.15 24.14 -13.87
C CYS A 196 30.50 24.85 -13.71
N ASP A 197 31.03 25.44 -14.80
CA ASP A 197 32.32 26.12 -14.78
C ASP A 197 32.32 27.40 -13.94
N LYS A 198 31.16 28.07 -13.83
CA LYS A 198 30.90 29.16 -12.88
C LYS A 198 30.65 28.69 -11.42
N GLY A 199 30.59 27.38 -11.16
CA GLY A 199 30.33 26.81 -9.84
C GLY A 199 28.89 26.37 -9.58
N GLY A 200 28.10 26.07 -10.61
CA GLY A 200 26.72 25.62 -10.48
C GLY A 200 26.63 24.15 -10.05
N GLY A 201 26.15 23.89 -8.83
CA GLY A 201 26.09 22.54 -8.25
C GLY A 201 25.25 21.57 -9.07
N LEU A 202 23.99 21.96 -9.35
CA LEU A 202 23.06 21.15 -10.14
C LEU A 202 23.59 20.87 -11.56
N ALA A 203 24.27 21.85 -12.16
CA ALA A 203 24.85 21.72 -13.50
C ALA A 203 26.02 20.74 -13.53
N CYS A 204 26.94 20.81 -12.55
CA CYS A 204 28.06 19.87 -12.46
C CYS A 204 27.57 18.44 -12.20
N ARG A 205 26.58 18.27 -11.32
CA ARG A 205 25.96 16.97 -11.03
C ARG A 205 25.27 16.38 -12.26
N ASP A 206 24.40 17.16 -12.93
CA ASP A 206 23.72 16.70 -14.14
C ASP A 206 24.70 16.24 -15.24
N ILE A 207 25.89 16.87 -15.36
CA ILE A 207 26.96 16.41 -16.28
C ILE A 207 27.62 15.10 -15.79
N ALA A 208 27.90 14.99 -14.49
CA ALA A 208 28.49 13.78 -13.90
C ALA A 208 27.56 12.57 -14.08
N ASP A 209 26.26 12.72 -13.81
CA ASP A 209 25.24 11.69 -14.00
C ASP A 209 25.18 11.22 -15.48
N GLN A 210 25.31 12.15 -16.44
CA GLN A 210 25.39 11.81 -17.87
C GLN A 210 26.61 10.96 -18.19
N ILE A 211 27.81 11.35 -17.72
CA ILE A 211 29.05 10.60 -17.95
C ILE A 211 28.93 9.19 -17.34
N ALA A 212 28.45 9.09 -16.11
CA ALA A 212 28.24 7.82 -15.41
C ALA A 212 27.22 6.90 -16.13
N SER A 213 26.20 7.48 -16.78
CA SER A 213 25.17 6.72 -17.51
C SER A 213 25.56 6.29 -18.93
N ALA A 214 26.61 6.89 -19.53
CA ALA A 214 26.88 6.78 -20.96
C ALA A 214 27.92 5.71 -21.35
N ASP A 215 28.92 5.46 -20.49
CA ASP A 215 29.99 4.48 -20.75
C ASP A 215 30.54 3.94 -19.41
N THR A 216 30.09 2.75 -19.02
CA THR A 216 30.54 2.07 -17.79
C THR A 216 31.88 1.34 -17.95
N GLU A 217 32.37 1.14 -19.18
CA GLU A 217 33.60 0.38 -19.45
C GLU A 217 34.83 1.30 -19.56
N ASN A 218 34.66 2.57 -19.95
CA ASN A 218 35.73 3.59 -20.00
C ASN A 218 35.38 4.86 -19.21
N LEU A 219 34.84 4.70 -18.00
CA LEU A 219 34.50 5.81 -17.10
C LEU A 219 35.70 6.77 -16.93
N ARG A 220 35.47 8.07 -17.20
CA ARG A 220 36.45 9.13 -16.94
C ARG A 220 36.45 9.51 -15.46
N VAL A 221 36.94 8.58 -14.63
CA VAL A 221 37.06 8.64 -13.17
C VAL A 221 37.48 10.03 -12.67
N ASP A 222 38.58 10.59 -13.18
CA ASP A 222 39.09 11.91 -12.76
C ASP A 222 38.14 13.07 -13.07
N GLU A 223 37.39 13.01 -14.19
CA GLU A 223 36.40 14.04 -14.55
C GLU A 223 35.16 13.95 -13.65
N LEU A 224 34.70 12.72 -13.34
CA LEU A 224 33.61 12.47 -12.40
C LEU A 224 33.96 12.98 -10.98
N VAL A 225 35.17 12.68 -10.50
CA VAL A 225 35.69 13.20 -9.22
C VAL A 225 35.66 14.72 -9.20
N ALA A 226 36.18 15.36 -10.25
CA ALA A 226 36.22 16.82 -10.34
C ALA A 226 34.80 17.42 -10.36
N LEU A 227 33.87 16.85 -11.13
CA LEU A 227 32.50 17.37 -11.24
C LEU A 227 31.70 17.22 -9.94
N TYR A 228 31.69 16.03 -9.31
CA TYR A 228 31.00 15.85 -8.03
C TYR A 228 31.64 16.65 -6.89
N THR A 229 32.97 16.75 -6.85
CA THR A 229 33.67 17.62 -5.87
C THR A 229 33.22 19.07 -6.03
N ARG A 230 33.22 19.61 -7.26
CA ARG A 230 32.74 20.97 -7.53
C ARG A 230 31.27 21.14 -7.14
N ALA A 231 30.42 20.16 -7.41
CA ALA A 231 29.00 20.20 -7.04
C ALA A 231 28.79 20.22 -5.52
N CYS A 232 29.52 19.37 -4.78
CA CYS A 232 29.49 19.33 -3.32
C CYS A 232 29.89 20.68 -2.69
N PHE A 233 31.03 21.26 -3.12
CA PHE A 233 31.48 22.54 -2.58
C PHE A 233 30.57 23.71 -3.00
N ALA A 234 29.91 23.62 -4.15
CA ALA A 234 28.85 24.53 -4.59
C ALA A 234 27.54 24.45 -3.78
N GLY A 235 27.37 23.43 -2.93
CA GLY A 235 26.21 23.28 -2.05
C GLY A 235 25.25 22.13 -2.40
N ASP A 236 25.54 21.33 -3.44
CA ASP A 236 24.76 20.13 -3.73
C ASP A 236 25.15 19.01 -2.75
N ALA A 237 24.37 18.86 -1.67
CA ALA A 237 24.64 17.92 -0.59
C ALA A 237 24.71 16.46 -1.08
N TRP A 238 23.89 16.11 -2.09
CA TRP A 238 23.87 14.78 -2.71
C TRP A 238 25.21 14.42 -3.39
N SER A 239 25.87 15.39 -4.02
CA SER A 239 27.19 15.19 -4.64
C SER A 239 28.30 14.95 -3.61
N CYS A 240 28.14 15.41 -2.36
CA CYS A 240 29.10 15.13 -1.29
C CYS A 240 29.12 13.64 -0.88
N SER A 241 27.96 12.99 -0.89
CA SER A 241 27.80 11.57 -0.57
C SER A 241 27.83 10.63 -1.77
N SER A 242 27.53 11.12 -2.98
CA SER A 242 27.50 10.30 -4.20
C SER A 242 28.88 9.85 -4.66
N LEU A 243 29.89 10.74 -4.61
CA LEU A 243 31.21 10.44 -5.15
C LEU A 243 31.87 9.19 -4.51
N PRO A 244 31.80 8.98 -3.18
CA PRO A 244 32.34 7.76 -2.55
C PRO A 244 31.50 6.48 -2.74
N SER A 245 30.40 6.52 -3.51
CA SER A 245 29.46 5.38 -3.63
C SER A 245 29.45 4.68 -5.00
N TYR A 246 30.30 5.11 -5.94
CA TYR A 246 30.46 4.44 -7.24
C TYR A 246 31.38 3.21 -7.14
N SER A 247 30.91 2.05 -7.60
CA SER A 247 31.66 0.79 -7.56
C SER A 247 32.98 0.89 -8.35
N GLY A 248 34.10 0.58 -7.69
CA GLY A 248 35.46 0.74 -8.22
C GLY A 248 36.22 1.94 -7.63
N PHE A 249 35.56 2.84 -6.90
CA PHE A 249 36.23 3.92 -6.17
C PHE A 249 36.72 3.51 -4.77
N ASP A 250 36.16 2.48 -4.13
CA ASP A 250 36.63 2.04 -2.81
C ASP A 250 38.10 1.54 -2.83
N ASP A 251 38.54 0.91 -3.93
CA ASP A 251 39.95 0.49 -4.10
C ASP A 251 40.89 1.65 -4.47
N ALA A 252 40.37 2.71 -5.13
CA ALA A 252 41.15 3.85 -5.59
C ALA A 252 41.28 4.99 -4.55
N LEU A 253 40.42 4.99 -3.53
CA LEU A 253 40.26 6.07 -2.55
C LEU A 253 40.30 5.70 -1.04
N PRO A 254 40.97 4.62 -0.55
CA PRO A 254 41.19 4.44 0.89
C PRO A 254 41.99 5.57 1.55
N SER A 255 42.76 6.34 0.78
CA SER A 255 43.82 7.23 1.27
C SER A 255 43.84 8.64 0.68
N HIS A 256 42.79 9.08 -0.02
CA HIS A 256 42.73 10.46 -0.54
C HIS A 256 42.50 11.47 0.60
N PRO A 257 43.39 12.45 0.81
CA PRO A 257 43.37 13.31 2.00
C PRO A 257 42.12 14.20 2.12
N GLY A 258 41.38 14.42 1.03
CA GLY A 258 40.12 15.19 1.02
C GLY A 258 38.83 14.41 1.35
N LYS A 259 38.86 13.08 1.56
CA LYS A 259 37.63 12.28 1.79
C LYS A 259 36.88 12.72 3.06
N ALA A 260 37.61 13.03 4.13
CA ALA A 260 37.04 13.57 5.36
C ALA A 260 36.42 14.96 5.16
N GLU A 261 37.03 15.80 4.33
CA GLU A 261 36.57 17.17 4.03
C GLU A 261 35.27 17.18 3.20
N LEU A 262 35.12 16.25 2.25
CA LEU A 262 33.89 16.07 1.49
C LEU A 262 32.70 15.65 2.37
N PHE A 263 32.90 14.67 3.26
CA PHE A 263 31.84 14.26 4.19
C PHE A 263 31.56 15.29 5.29
N GLU A 264 32.58 16.00 5.76
CA GLU A 264 32.42 17.16 6.64
C GLU A 264 31.55 18.23 5.95
N ARG A 265 31.82 18.55 4.67
CA ARG A 265 31.03 19.48 3.88
C ARG A 265 29.59 19.01 3.67
N GLY A 266 29.39 17.73 3.31
CA GLY A 266 28.04 17.15 3.17
C GLY A 266 27.24 17.21 4.47
N CYS A 267 27.88 16.90 5.61
CA CYS A 267 27.24 16.96 6.92
C CYS A 267 26.88 18.40 7.36
N GLN A 268 27.66 19.39 6.94
CA GLN A 268 27.35 20.82 7.10
C GLN A 268 26.21 21.29 6.18
N LEU A 269 25.95 20.58 5.08
CA LEU A 269 24.82 20.78 4.17
C LEU A 269 23.61 19.89 4.52
N ASP A 270 23.58 19.36 5.74
CA ASP A 270 22.50 18.52 6.28
C ASP A 270 22.25 17.20 5.53
N ASP A 271 23.26 16.68 4.82
CA ASP A 271 23.26 15.29 4.36
C ASP A 271 23.64 14.32 5.49
N ALA A 272 22.64 13.60 5.99
CA ALA A 272 22.78 12.68 7.11
C ALA A 272 23.70 11.48 6.82
N PHE A 273 23.82 11.05 5.55
CA PHE A 273 24.75 9.98 5.17
C PHE A 273 26.22 10.46 5.28
N SER A 274 26.51 11.66 4.77
CA SER A 274 27.82 12.31 4.97
C SER A 274 28.17 12.47 6.44
N CYS A 275 27.20 12.80 7.30
CA CYS A 275 27.43 12.82 8.76
C CYS A 275 27.87 11.46 9.30
N ILE A 276 27.22 10.35 8.93
CA ILE A 276 27.62 9.00 9.36
C ILE A 276 29.06 8.70 8.92
N ARG A 277 29.37 8.88 7.63
CA ARG A 277 30.72 8.59 7.09
C ARG A 277 31.80 9.48 7.71
N ARG A 278 31.47 10.72 8.07
CA ARG A 278 32.37 11.62 8.81
C ARG A 278 32.61 11.15 10.25
N GLY A 279 31.58 10.62 10.91
CA GLY A 279 31.65 10.02 12.24
C GLY A 279 32.50 8.74 12.28
N GLU A 280 32.37 7.86 11.27
CA GLU A 280 33.21 6.67 11.10
C GLU A 280 34.70 7.04 11.04
N ILE A 281 35.06 8.06 10.24
CA ILE A 281 36.43 8.57 10.12
C ILE A 281 36.92 9.20 11.45
N ALA A 282 36.05 9.91 12.18
CA ALA A 282 36.41 10.47 13.48
C ALA A 282 36.69 9.39 14.53
N LEU A 283 35.99 8.24 14.44
CA LEU A 283 36.08 7.13 15.38
C LEU A 283 37.37 6.31 15.21
N SER A 284 37.87 6.17 13.97
CA SER A 284 39.05 5.38 13.61
C SER A 284 40.38 6.16 13.63
N ALA A 285 40.35 7.44 14.01
CA ALA A 285 41.45 8.37 13.81
C ALA A 285 42.69 8.18 14.73
N ASP A 286 42.66 7.29 15.73
CA ASP A 286 43.70 7.24 16.77
C ASP A 286 44.18 5.82 17.10
N SER A 287 45.48 5.58 16.86
CA SER A 287 46.40 4.62 17.50
C SER A 287 45.92 3.23 17.98
N GLY A 288 44.82 2.68 17.45
CA GLY A 288 44.24 1.41 17.85
C GLY A 288 43.11 1.51 18.89
N TYR A 289 42.66 2.72 19.23
CA TYR A 289 41.55 2.96 20.16
C TYR A 289 40.43 3.77 19.50
N ARG A 290 39.18 3.33 19.68
CA ARG A 290 38.00 3.99 19.10
C ARG A 290 37.71 5.32 19.82
N ASN A 291 37.78 6.45 19.13
CA ASN A 291 37.51 7.78 19.69
C ASN A 291 36.01 8.13 19.69
N PHE A 292 35.25 7.52 20.62
CA PHE A 292 33.81 7.76 20.76
C PHE A 292 33.43 9.25 20.91
N PRO A 293 34.11 10.07 21.74
CA PRO A 293 33.78 11.49 21.90
C PRO A 293 33.92 12.31 20.60
N ALA A 294 34.87 11.98 19.72
CA ALA A 294 35.03 12.67 18.44
C ALA A 294 33.97 12.27 17.39
N ALA A 295 33.46 11.03 17.47
CA ALA A 295 32.48 10.51 16.52
C ALA A 295 31.03 10.88 16.88
N MET A 296 30.71 10.91 18.18
CA MET A 296 29.34 11.07 18.69
C MET A 296 28.55 12.26 18.10
N PRO A 297 29.11 13.48 17.96
CA PRO A 297 28.38 14.64 17.45
C PRO A 297 27.86 14.45 16.02
N TYR A 298 28.58 13.71 15.18
CA TYR A 298 28.18 13.43 13.80
C TYR A 298 27.03 12.42 13.74
N TYR A 299 27.06 11.39 14.58
CA TYR A 299 25.95 10.42 14.68
C TYR A 299 24.70 11.03 15.29
N ASP A 300 24.82 11.90 16.31
CA ASP A 300 23.68 12.64 16.84
C ASP A 300 23.10 13.63 15.80
N ARG A 301 23.93 14.27 14.96
CA ARG A 301 23.44 15.09 13.85
C ARG A 301 22.74 14.25 12.78
N ALA A 302 23.28 13.09 12.39
CA ALA A 302 22.62 12.18 11.46
C ALA A 302 21.26 11.69 11.99
N CYS A 303 21.19 11.38 13.28
CA CYS A 303 19.96 11.03 13.99
C CYS A 303 18.93 12.16 13.97
N TYR A 304 19.34 13.40 14.26
CA TYR A 304 18.46 14.59 14.20
C TYR A 304 17.89 14.82 12.79
N LEU A 305 18.72 14.61 11.75
CA LEU A 305 18.34 14.82 10.36
C LEU A 305 17.40 13.74 9.80
N GLN A 306 17.57 12.48 10.22
CA GLN A 306 16.73 11.35 9.81
C GLN A 306 16.44 10.40 11.00
N PRO A 307 15.52 10.78 11.91
CA PRO A 307 15.30 10.04 13.15
C PRO A 307 14.84 8.59 12.91
N ASP A 308 13.99 8.38 11.92
CA ASP A 308 13.38 7.08 11.61
C ASP A 308 14.34 6.08 10.94
N ARG A 309 15.55 6.52 10.56
CA ARG A 309 16.48 5.72 9.73
C ARG A 309 17.90 5.67 10.26
N LEU A 310 18.45 6.78 10.77
CA LEU A 310 19.89 6.95 10.96
C LEU A 310 20.33 7.14 12.42
N CYS A 311 19.40 7.05 13.39
CA CYS A 311 19.74 7.08 14.82
C CYS A 311 20.52 5.87 15.33
N TRP A 312 20.52 4.74 14.61
CA TRP A 312 21.12 3.49 15.08
C TRP A 312 22.60 3.62 15.45
N GLY A 313 23.40 4.35 14.68
CA GLY A 313 24.81 4.60 15.00
C GLY A 313 24.99 5.30 16.36
N ALA A 314 24.17 6.31 16.64
CA ALA A 314 24.17 7.02 17.92
C ALA A 314 23.63 6.16 19.09
N GLN A 315 22.81 5.16 18.80
CA GLN A 315 22.29 4.23 19.80
C GLN A 315 23.34 3.16 20.16
N VAL A 316 23.93 2.47 19.17
CA VAL A 316 24.92 1.41 19.45
C VAL A 316 26.16 1.93 20.16
N LEU A 317 26.63 3.15 19.84
CA LEU A 317 27.77 3.78 20.53
C LEU A 317 27.50 4.11 22.01
N ARG A 318 26.23 4.21 22.41
CA ARG A 318 25.84 4.38 23.82
C ARG A 318 25.57 3.03 24.51
N GLN A 319 25.02 2.05 23.79
CA GLN A 319 24.59 0.77 24.36
C GLN A 319 25.73 -0.24 24.49
N GLU A 320 26.71 -0.26 23.58
CA GLU A 320 27.75 -1.30 23.60
C GLU A 320 28.48 -1.44 24.95
N PRO A 321 28.93 -0.35 25.61
CA PRO A 321 29.56 -0.48 26.94
C PRO A 321 28.60 -1.01 28.01
N ILE A 322 27.31 -0.68 27.93
CA ILE A 322 26.29 -1.07 28.90
C ILE A 322 25.99 -2.57 28.78
N GLU A 323 25.77 -3.05 27.55
CA GLU A 323 25.49 -4.46 27.27
C GLU A 323 26.75 -5.33 27.46
N SER A 324 27.95 -4.79 27.19
CA SER A 324 29.24 -5.44 27.45
C SER A 324 29.47 -5.67 28.94
N ASP A 325 29.26 -4.65 29.79
CA ASP A 325 29.32 -4.81 31.25
C ASP A 325 28.25 -5.81 31.74
N ALA A 326 26.99 -5.67 31.30
CA ALA A 326 25.90 -6.56 31.72
C ALA A 326 26.14 -8.03 31.33
N CYS A 327 26.63 -8.30 30.12
CA CYS A 327 27.02 -9.63 29.67
C CYS A 327 28.15 -10.21 30.53
N GLN A 328 29.18 -9.41 30.86
CA GLN A 328 30.28 -9.83 31.74
C GLN A 328 29.80 -10.16 33.17
N PHE A 329 28.72 -9.54 33.65
CA PHE A 329 28.08 -9.87 34.94
C PHE A 329 27.02 -10.99 34.86
N GLY A 330 26.87 -11.65 33.70
CA GLY A 330 26.05 -12.86 33.53
C GLY A 330 24.61 -12.63 33.06
N ASP A 331 24.27 -11.46 32.51
CA ASP A 331 23.02 -11.28 31.77
C ASP A 331 23.15 -11.91 30.36
N ASN A 332 22.63 -13.12 30.20
CA ASN A 332 22.65 -13.85 28.93
C ASN A 332 21.89 -13.13 27.81
N SER A 333 20.83 -12.38 28.14
CA SER A 333 20.09 -11.56 27.17
C SER A 333 20.85 -10.29 26.80
N ALA A 334 21.68 -9.74 27.71
CA ALA A 334 22.65 -8.71 27.34
C ALA A 334 23.70 -9.26 26.37
N CYS A 335 24.19 -10.48 26.57
CA CYS A 335 25.09 -11.12 25.59
C CYS A 335 24.42 -11.28 24.21
N ALA A 336 23.12 -11.58 24.14
CA ALA A 336 22.37 -11.62 22.88
C ALA A 336 22.23 -10.23 22.21
N ARG A 337 21.95 -9.18 22.98
CA ARG A 337 21.89 -7.78 22.48
C ARG A 337 23.26 -7.25 22.06
N LEU A 338 24.31 -7.65 22.79
CA LEU A 338 25.69 -7.36 22.45
C LEU A 338 26.10 -8.04 21.12
N ALA A 339 25.72 -9.32 20.93
CA ALA A 339 25.89 -10.01 19.66
C ALA A 339 25.20 -9.26 18.50
N GLU A 340 24.00 -8.72 18.71
CA GLU A 340 23.31 -7.89 17.72
C GLU A 340 24.06 -6.60 17.37
N ILE A 341 24.69 -5.94 18.36
CA ILE A 341 25.55 -4.78 18.11
C ILE A 341 26.75 -5.16 17.21
N TYR A 342 27.41 -6.28 17.50
CA TYR A 342 28.55 -6.77 16.70
C TYR A 342 28.11 -7.29 15.31
N TYR A 343 26.88 -7.79 15.16
CA TYR A 343 26.36 -8.30 13.88
C TYR A 343 25.86 -7.20 12.92
N ARG A 344 25.58 -5.98 13.40
CA ARG A 344 24.98 -4.90 12.59
C ARG A 344 25.98 -4.32 11.58
N PRO A 345 25.77 -4.51 10.25
CA PRO A 345 26.65 -3.94 9.22
C PRO A 345 26.51 -2.41 9.15
N ASN A 346 27.54 -1.73 8.63
CA ASN A 346 27.66 -0.26 8.64
C ASN A 346 27.61 0.37 10.05
N THR A 347 27.84 -0.41 11.12
CA THR A 347 28.17 0.13 12.43
C THR A 347 29.67 0.03 12.66
N PRO A 348 30.25 0.88 13.51
CA PRO A 348 31.66 0.74 13.88
C PRO A 348 32.00 -0.61 14.52
N PHE A 349 31.06 -1.21 15.25
CA PHE A 349 31.25 -2.45 15.99
C PHE A 349 31.11 -3.69 15.12
N TYR A 350 30.88 -3.57 13.81
CA TYR A 350 30.68 -4.75 12.96
C TYR A 350 31.87 -5.73 13.03
N ASP A 351 31.61 -6.89 13.62
CA ASP A 351 32.52 -8.02 13.81
C ASP A 351 31.67 -9.31 13.83
N PRO A 352 31.46 -9.95 12.66
CA PRO A 352 30.55 -11.09 12.56
C PRO A 352 31.07 -12.34 13.27
N GLU A 353 32.39 -12.52 13.40
CA GLU A 353 33.02 -13.64 14.11
C GLU A 353 32.76 -13.52 15.62
N LEU A 354 32.97 -12.32 16.18
CA LEU A 354 32.66 -12.04 17.59
C LEU A 354 31.15 -12.09 17.87
N ALA A 355 30.33 -11.62 16.94
CA ALA A 355 28.87 -11.71 17.05
C ALA A 355 28.38 -13.16 17.12
N GLN A 356 28.88 -14.03 16.24
CA GLN A 356 28.57 -15.46 16.26
C GLN A 356 28.91 -16.07 17.63
N ALA A 357 30.11 -15.83 18.14
CA ALA A 357 30.55 -16.36 19.44
C ALA A 357 29.62 -15.93 20.60
N TYR A 358 29.14 -14.68 20.62
CA TYR A 358 28.18 -14.21 21.62
C TYR A 358 26.78 -14.81 21.42
N TYR A 359 26.29 -14.97 20.19
CA TYR A 359 25.00 -15.64 19.94
C TYR A 359 25.02 -17.11 20.37
N GLU A 360 26.09 -17.84 20.02
CA GLU A 360 26.27 -19.24 20.43
C GLU A 360 26.33 -19.39 21.96
N TYR A 361 27.10 -18.52 22.63
CA TYR A 361 27.15 -18.47 24.09
C TYR A 361 25.78 -18.17 24.73
N ALA A 362 25.10 -17.12 24.26
CA ALA A 362 23.82 -16.69 24.80
C ALA A 362 22.74 -17.77 24.63
N CYS A 363 22.65 -18.40 23.45
CA CYS A 363 21.76 -19.53 23.20
C CYS A 363 22.12 -20.76 24.05
N TYR A 364 23.42 -21.03 24.24
CA TYR A 364 23.85 -22.11 25.12
C TYR A 364 23.42 -21.87 26.58
N ALA A 365 23.56 -20.63 27.06
CA ALA A 365 23.24 -20.17 28.40
C ALA A 365 21.73 -19.93 28.65
N GLY A 366 20.89 -20.06 27.62
CA GLY A 366 19.42 -20.07 27.75
C GLY A 366 18.70 -18.78 27.33
N ALA A 367 19.40 -17.80 26.74
CA ALA A 367 18.76 -16.70 26.02
C ALA A 367 18.28 -17.22 24.65
N THR A 368 17.05 -17.71 24.61
CA THR A 368 16.49 -18.44 23.45
C THR A 368 16.30 -17.55 22.21
N GLU A 369 16.23 -16.23 22.40
CA GLU A 369 16.26 -15.21 21.35
C GLU A 369 17.55 -15.25 20.50
N ALA A 370 18.68 -15.66 21.08
CA ALA A 370 19.95 -15.78 20.37
C ALA A 370 20.03 -17.03 19.48
N CYS A 371 19.18 -18.04 19.71
CA CYS A 371 19.33 -19.36 19.10
C CYS A 371 19.06 -19.41 17.59
N ALA A 372 18.18 -18.54 17.08
CA ALA A 372 17.97 -18.44 15.64
C ALA A 372 19.21 -17.92 14.91
N GLN A 373 19.88 -16.92 15.49
CA GLN A 373 21.06 -16.28 14.91
C GLN A 373 22.31 -17.14 15.08
N ALA A 374 22.47 -17.80 16.23
CA ALA A 374 23.50 -18.82 16.43
C ALA A 374 23.38 -19.96 15.40
N GLY A 375 22.16 -20.51 15.22
CA GLY A 375 21.91 -21.54 14.23
C GLY A 375 22.17 -21.08 12.80
N GLN A 376 21.73 -19.88 12.44
CA GLN A 376 21.94 -19.32 11.11
C GLN A 376 23.43 -19.15 10.79
N LEU A 377 24.19 -18.48 11.66
CA LEU A 377 25.60 -18.12 11.37
C LEU A 377 26.50 -19.35 11.23
N VAL A 378 26.25 -20.39 12.02
CA VAL A 378 26.93 -21.68 11.93
C VAL A 378 26.60 -22.42 10.61
N LEU A 379 25.41 -22.21 10.03
CA LEU A 379 24.99 -22.87 8.78
C LEU A 379 25.26 -22.04 7.51
N ASP A 380 25.47 -20.72 7.63
CA ASP A 380 25.80 -19.80 6.53
C ASP A 380 27.32 -19.75 6.21
N GLU A 381 28.15 -20.64 6.78
CA GLU A 381 29.59 -20.70 6.53
C GLU A 381 29.94 -20.90 5.04
N SER A 382 30.97 -20.19 4.57
CA SER A 382 31.41 -20.21 3.16
C SER A 382 32.19 -21.47 2.78
N GLY A 383 31.51 -22.62 2.67
CA GLY A 383 32.10 -23.88 2.23
C GLY A 383 31.17 -25.08 2.34
N PRO A 384 31.65 -26.29 2.02
CA PRO A 384 30.95 -27.51 2.38
C PRO A 384 31.01 -27.71 3.90
N LEU A 385 29.86 -27.57 4.58
CA LEU A 385 29.72 -27.83 6.01
C LEU A 385 30.07 -29.30 6.32
N ASP A 386 30.74 -29.53 7.45
CA ASP A 386 30.90 -30.88 7.99
C ASP A 386 29.73 -31.30 8.90
N ALA A 387 29.72 -32.57 9.30
CA ALA A 387 28.62 -33.14 10.07
C ALA A 387 28.51 -32.60 11.51
N GLU A 388 29.60 -32.05 12.08
CA GLU A 388 29.61 -31.43 13.40
C GLU A 388 29.01 -30.03 13.33
N THR A 389 29.43 -29.20 12.37
CA THR A 389 28.86 -27.88 12.09
C THR A 389 27.35 -27.96 11.79
N VAL A 390 26.93 -28.90 10.93
CA VAL A 390 25.49 -29.13 10.65
C VAL A 390 24.72 -29.53 11.90
N TYR A 391 25.26 -30.42 12.73
CA TYR A 391 24.61 -30.84 13.97
C TYR A 391 24.46 -29.67 14.96
N GLN A 392 25.51 -28.87 15.13
CA GLN A 392 25.54 -27.73 16.04
C GLN A 392 24.54 -26.64 15.62
N GLY A 393 24.56 -26.22 14.36
CA GLY A 393 23.64 -25.21 13.82
C GLY A 393 22.18 -25.63 13.95
N ILE A 394 21.85 -26.86 13.57
CA ILE A 394 20.48 -27.41 13.69
C ILE A 394 20.07 -27.56 15.15
N ALA A 395 20.97 -27.96 16.06
CA ALA A 395 20.68 -28.04 17.49
C ALA A 395 20.33 -26.68 18.12
N TYR A 396 20.93 -25.58 17.65
CA TYR A 396 20.52 -24.23 18.04
C TYR A 396 19.11 -23.89 17.51
N LEU A 397 18.81 -24.17 16.24
CA LEU A 397 17.47 -23.94 15.67
C LEU A 397 16.39 -24.78 16.37
N GLU A 398 16.66 -26.05 16.66
CA GLU A 398 15.76 -26.92 17.41
C GLU A 398 15.53 -26.40 18.84
N ARG A 399 16.58 -25.92 19.53
CA ARG A 399 16.45 -25.31 20.87
C ARG A 399 15.61 -24.04 20.85
N GLY A 400 15.87 -23.13 19.91
CA GLY A 400 15.08 -21.91 19.75
C GLY A 400 13.62 -22.23 19.44
N CYS A 401 13.38 -23.16 18.52
CA CYS A 401 12.01 -23.55 18.14
C CYS A 401 11.25 -24.28 19.27
N ALA A 402 11.94 -25.12 20.06
CA ALA A 402 11.36 -25.75 21.25
C ALA A 402 10.98 -24.74 22.35
N ALA A 403 11.58 -23.54 22.33
CA ALA A 403 11.25 -22.40 23.18
C ALA A 403 10.28 -21.40 22.50
N GLU A 404 9.53 -21.85 21.49
CA GLU A 404 8.55 -21.06 20.73
C GLU A 404 9.14 -19.84 19.97
N HIS A 405 10.47 -19.78 19.77
CA HIS A 405 11.10 -18.71 19.01
C HIS A 405 10.81 -18.87 17.51
N LEU A 406 9.81 -18.11 17.02
CA LEU A 406 9.25 -18.23 15.68
C LEU A 406 10.31 -18.17 14.57
N PHE A 407 11.32 -17.30 14.68
CA PHE A 407 12.36 -17.21 13.65
C PHE A 407 13.21 -18.49 13.56
N ALA A 408 13.51 -19.13 14.70
CA ALA A 408 14.23 -20.40 14.74
C ALA A 408 13.39 -21.54 14.14
N CYS A 409 12.09 -21.58 14.45
CA CYS A 409 11.17 -22.52 13.82
C CYS A 409 11.08 -22.32 12.30
N SER A 410 11.09 -21.08 11.80
CA SER A 410 11.04 -20.83 10.34
C SER A 410 12.29 -21.30 9.60
N GLN A 411 13.49 -21.04 10.14
CA GLN A 411 14.73 -21.56 9.53
C GLN A 411 14.77 -23.10 9.55
N LEU A 412 14.38 -23.72 10.67
CA LEU A 412 14.30 -25.17 10.76
C LEU A 412 13.32 -25.76 9.73
N ALA A 413 12.14 -25.14 9.55
CA ALA A 413 11.16 -25.55 8.54
C ALA A 413 11.72 -25.43 7.11
N GLU A 414 12.49 -24.38 6.81
CA GLU A 414 13.13 -24.15 5.51
C GLU A 414 14.18 -25.22 5.18
N HIS A 415 15.04 -25.59 6.15
CA HIS A 415 16.02 -26.66 5.96
C HIS A 415 15.37 -28.04 5.78
N LEU A 416 14.28 -28.32 6.51
CA LEU A 416 13.47 -29.55 6.36
C LEU A 416 12.76 -29.63 5.00
N GLU A 417 12.38 -28.48 4.41
CA GLU A 417 11.74 -28.40 3.10
C GLU A 417 12.73 -28.68 1.96
N ARG A 418 13.86 -27.96 1.96
CA ARG A 418 14.86 -28.04 0.89
C ARG A 418 15.58 -29.38 0.87
N GLY A 419 15.90 -29.93 2.03
CA GLY A 419 16.64 -31.19 2.14
C GLY A 419 18.13 -31.08 1.80
N GLU A 420 18.68 -29.86 1.77
CA GLU A 420 20.06 -29.57 1.34
C GLU A 420 21.08 -29.74 2.47
N ILE A 421 20.74 -29.29 3.68
CA ILE A 421 21.61 -29.36 4.88
C ILE A 421 21.26 -30.59 5.74
N ILE A 422 19.96 -30.86 5.92
CA ILE A 422 19.43 -32.03 6.63
C ILE A 422 18.52 -32.83 5.69
N ALA A 423 18.21 -34.07 6.05
CA ALA A 423 17.30 -34.90 5.25
C ALA A 423 15.91 -34.24 5.13
N ARG A 424 15.36 -34.22 3.92
CA ARG A 424 14.04 -33.63 3.62
C ARG A 424 12.94 -34.35 4.40
N ASP A 425 12.15 -33.59 5.16
CA ASP A 425 11.01 -34.08 5.94
C ASP A 425 9.85 -33.09 5.82
N MET A 426 8.98 -33.34 4.83
CA MET A 426 7.81 -32.49 4.57
C MET A 426 6.78 -32.55 5.69
N ALA A 427 6.68 -33.66 6.44
CA ALA A 427 5.72 -33.79 7.52
C ALA A 427 6.10 -32.87 8.69
N ARG A 428 7.37 -32.90 9.10
CA ARG A 428 7.90 -32.00 10.14
C ARG A 428 7.95 -30.54 9.67
N HIS A 429 8.27 -30.28 8.40
CA HIS A 429 8.14 -28.94 7.81
C HIS A 429 6.70 -28.43 7.94
N TYR A 430 5.70 -29.19 7.51
CA TYR A 430 4.30 -28.77 7.54
C TYR A 430 3.77 -28.56 8.97
N GLU A 431 4.21 -29.36 9.93
CA GLU A 431 3.90 -29.15 11.35
C GLU A 431 4.44 -27.79 11.85
N LEU A 432 5.69 -27.45 11.53
CA LEU A 432 6.28 -26.16 11.91
C LEU A 432 5.62 -25.00 11.16
N SER A 433 5.41 -25.12 9.85
CA SER A 433 4.75 -24.12 9.01
C SER A 433 3.33 -23.81 9.47
N LEU A 434 2.59 -24.78 10.02
CA LEU A 434 1.29 -24.55 10.66
C LEU A 434 1.41 -23.70 11.93
N ARG A 435 2.33 -24.05 12.85
CA ARG A 435 2.55 -23.27 14.08
C ARG A 435 2.96 -21.82 13.77
N LEU A 436 3.83 -21.63 12.78
CA LEU A 436 4.24 -20.33 12.26
C LEU A 436 3.06 -19.58 11.64
N CYS A 437 2.19 -20.30 10.91
CA CYS A 437 0.98 -19.73 10.34
C CYS A 437 -0.01 -19.24 11.41
N ASP A 438 -0.25 -20.03 12.46
CA ASP A 438 -1.13 -19.67 13.57
C ASP A 438 -0.60 -18.45 14.35
N ALA A 439 0.71 -18.36 14.52
CA ALA A 439 1.42 -17.20 15.07
C ALA A 439 1.48 -15.99 14.11
N ASN A 440 0.93 -16.12 12.88
CA ASN A 440 0.97 -15.11 11.82
C ASN A 440 2.40 -14.64 11.47
N TRP A 441 3.37 -15.57 11.50
CA TRP A 441 4.77 -15.30 11.22
C TRP A 441 5.06 -15.24 9.71
N GLY A 442 5.68 -14.15 9.27
CA GLY A 442 6.18 -13.97 7.90
C GLY A 442 5.15 -14.28 6.81
N ARG A 443 5.51 -15.22 5.92
CA ARG A 443 4.65 -15.72 4.84
C ARG A 443 4.14 -17.15 5.06
N SER A 444 4.46 -17.80 6.18
CA SER A 444 4.29 -19.25 6.36
C SER A 444 2.89 -19.79 6.02
N CYS A 445 1.82 -19.07 6.33
CA CYS A 445 0.49 -19.46 5.86
C CYS A 445 0.28 -19.34 4.35
N GLN A 446 0.78 -18.27 3.72
CA GLN A 446 0.68 -18.08 2.26
C GLN A 446 1.49 -19.18 1.55
N ASP A 447 2.63 -19.56 2.13
CA ASP A 447 3.47 -20.63 1.63
C ASP A 447 2.75 -21.99 1.76
N LEU A 448 2.04 -22.25 2.87
CA LEU A 448 1.13 -23.40 3.02
C LEU A 448 -0.06 -23.38 2.03
N GLU A 449 -0.73 -22.23 1.88
CA GLU A 449 -1.85 -22.03 0.94
C GLU A 449 -1.41 -22.27 -0.52
N ASN A 450 -0.17 -21.88 -0.85
CA ASN A 450 0.46 -22.16 -2.14
C ASN A 450 0.86 -23.64 -2.26
N ALA A 451 1.43 -24.23 -1.22
CA ALA A 451 1.81 -25.64 -1.18
C ALA A 451 0.61 -26.53 -1.47
N PHE A 452 -0.56 -26.27 -0.86
CA PHE A 452 -1.81 -27.01 -1.10
C PHE A 452 -2.27 -27.00 -2.57
N ALA A 453 -1.91 -25.97 -3.35
CA ALA A 453 -2.25 -25.91 -4.78
C ALA A 453 -1.40 -26.87 -5.64
N THR A 454 -0.29 -27.40 -5.09
CA THR A 454 0.69 -28.27 -5.77
C THR A 454 0.92 -29.62 -5.10
N ASP A 455 0.72 -29.71 -3.78
CA ASP A 455 0.90 -30.89 -2.94
C ASP A 455 -0.41 -31.15 -2.16
N PRO A 456 -1.14 -32.24 -2.45
CA PRO A 456 -2.40 -32.55 -1.78
C PRO A 456 -2.22 -33.05 -0.33
N ASP A 457 -0.99 -33.39 0.09
CA ASP A 457 -0.67 -33.79 1.47
C ASP A 457 -0.30 -32.57 2.35
N ALA A 458 -0.14 -31.38 1.76
CA ALA A 458 0.01 -30.13 2.51
C ALA A 458 -1.21 -29.87 3.40
N PRO A 459 -1.04 -29.30 4.61
CA PRO A 459 -2.15 -29.05 5.50
C PRO A 459 -3.00 -27.86 5.02
N LEU A 460 -4.32 -28.04 5.07
CA LEU A 460 -5.28 -26.99 4.80
C LEU A 460 -5.26 -25.95 5.92
N THR A 461 -4.87 -24.71 5.61
CA THR A 461 -4.93 -23.58 6.56
C THR A 461 -6.39 -23.21 6.88
N GLN A 462 -6.57 -22.31 7.86
CA GLN A 462 -7.86 -21.65 8.10
C GLN A 462 -7.77 -20.15 7.82
N ALA A 463 -8.81 -19.60 7.21
CA ALA A 463 -8.98 -18.19 6.87
C ALA A 463 -8.83 -17.30 8.11
N GLY A 464 -7.67 -16.66 8.23
CA GLY A 464 -7.36 -15.69 9.27
C GLY A 464 -7.52 -14.24 8.80
N ILE A 465 -6.87 -13.34 9.54
CA ILE A 465 -6.90 -11.88 9.33
C ILE A 465 -6.40 -11.43 7.92
N ARG A 466 -5.62 -12.25 7.21
CA ARG A 466 -5.19 -11.99 5.81
C ARG A 466 -6.33 -12.00 4.79
N TYR A 467 -7.52 -12.48 5.16
CA TYR A 467 -8.70 -12.48 4.31
C TYR A 467 -9.75 -11.48 4.83
N PRO A 468 -9.42 -10.18 4.94
CA PRO A 468 -10.29 -9.19 5.56
C PRO A 468 -11.61 -9.03 4.79
N ALA A 469 -12.56 -8.32 5.41
CA ALA A 469 -13.77 -7.87 4.74
C ALA A 469 -13.41 -7.23 3.38
N PRO A 470 -14.12 -7.58 2.28
CA PRO A 470 -13.86 -7.00 0.97
C PRO A 470 -14.01 -5.46 1.05
N VAL A 471 -12.88 -4.75 1.07
CA VAL A 471 -12.83 -3.28 1.30
C VAL A 471 -13.74 -2.57 0.30
N GLU A 472 -14.73 -1.82 0.78
CA GLU A 472 -15.56 -0.94 -0.04
C GLU A 472 -14.92 0.45 -0.15
N GLU A 473 -15.21 1.17 -1.23
CA GLU A 473 -14.83 2.58 -1.32
C GLU A 473 -15.58 3.40 -0.26
N GLY A 474 -14.83 3.86 0.75
CA GLY A 474 -15.34 4.54 1.93
C GLY A 474 -15.18 3.75 3.24
N ASP A 475 -14.88 2.45 3.20
CA ASP A 475 -14.79 1.58 4.39
C ASP A 475 -13.40 1.60 5.07
N THR A 476 -12.59 2.65 4.86
CA THR A 476 -11.28 2.83 5.54
C THR A 476 -11.38 3.17 7.03
N ASP A 477 -12.60 3.40 7.54
CA ASP A 477 -12.89 3.75 8.93
C ASP A 477 -12.58 2.63 9.94
N TRP A 478 -12.42 1.37 9.51
CA TRP A 478 -12.25 0.20 10.40
C TRP A 478 -10.80 -0.07 10.86
N MET A 479 -9.82 0.73 10.41
CA MET A 479 -8.39 0.50 10.73
C MET A 479 -7.87 1.26 11.95
N ASP A 480 -8.60 2.23 12.49
CA ASP A 480 -8.15 3.02 13.65
C ASP A 480 -9.31 3.32 14.63
N PRO A 481 -9.36 2.65 15.80
CA PRO A 481 -10.44 2.85 16.77
C PRO A 481 -10.32 4.15 17.59
N TYR A 482 -9.25 4.94 17.43
CA TYR A 482 -8.99 6.13 18.25
C TYR A 482 -9.53 7.45 17.65
N LEU A 483 -9.99 7.43 16.40
CA LEU A 483 -10.46 8.64 15.70
C LEU A 483 -11.88 9.05 16.14
N THR A 484 -12.07 10.34 16.37
CA THR A 484 -13.36 11.01 16.64
C THR A 484 -14.23 11.09 15.38
N ASP A 485 -15.54 11.37 15.54
CA ASP A 485 -16.46 11.45 14.40
C ASP A 485 -16.09 12.55 13.38
N GLN A 486 -15.44 13.63 13.84
CA GLN A 486 -14.89 14.69 12.99
C GLN A 486 -13.68 14.18 12.17
N GLU A 487 -12.72 13.53 12.83
CA GLU A 487 -11.54 12.96 12.15
C GLU A 487 -11.90 11.84 11.17
N ARG A 488 -13.02 11.12 11.42
CA ARG A 488 -13.58 10.18 10.44
C ARG A 488 -14.17 10.92 9.24
N GLU A 489 -14.88 12.02 9.43
CA GLU A 489 -15.40 12.84 8.31
C GLU A 489 -14.25 13.42 7.46
N ASP A 490 -13.20 13.90 8.11
CA ASP A 490 -12.00 14.47 7.48
C ASP A 490 -11.15 13.40 6.77
N ARG A 491 -11.26 12.11 7.14
CA ARG A 491 -10.65 10.98 6.41
C ARG A 491 -11.55 10.41 5.31
N ARG A 492 -12.88 10.43 5.50
CA ARG A 492 -13.87 10.06 4.46
C ARG A 492 -13.78 11.00 3.27
N ASN A 493 -13.58 12.29 3.52
CA ASN A 493 -13.19 13.26 2.52
C ASN A 493 -11.71 13.04 2.15
N ARG A 494 -11.45 12.24 1.09
CA ARG A 494 -10.09 12.01 0.55
C ARG A 494 -9.55 13.21 -0.24
N CYS A 495 -9.74 14.39 0.32
CA CYS A 495 -9.35 15.71 -0.15
C CYS A 495 -9.05 16.59 1.09
N ALA A 496 -7.80 16.97 1.31
CA ALA A 496 -7.46 17.96 2.34
C ALA A 496 -7.53 19.36 1.73
N THR A 497 -8.32 20.26 2.29
CA THR A 497 -8.49 21.63 1.79
C THR A 497 -7.97 22.65 2.81
N SER A 498 -7.11 23.58 2.37
CA SER A 498 -6.77 24.79 3.13
C SER A 498 -7.49 26.00 2.54
N GLU A 499 -8.01 26.87 3.39
CA GLU A 499 -8.53 28.19 3.01
C GLU A 499 -7.77 29.26 3.79
N ILE A 500 -7.08 30.14 3.08
CA ILE A 500 -6.25 31.19 3.68
C ILE A 500 -6.63 32.54 3.07
N GLU A 501 -6.98 33.51 3.91
CA GLU A 501 -7.10 34.90 3.48
C GLU A 501 -5.71 35.51 3.33
N PHE A 502 -5.36 35.92 2.11
CA PHE A 502 -4.11 36.58 1.79
C PHE A 502 -4.40 37.88 1.04
N ARG A 503 -3.94 39.01 1.59
CA ARG A 503 -4.14 40.36 1.05
C ARG A 503 -5.61 40.69 0.69
N GLY A 504 -6.55 40.23 1.52
CA GLY A 504 -7.99 40.48 1.34
C GLY A 504 -8.70 39.56 0.32
N THR A 505 -8.01 38.52 -0.17
CA THR A 505 -8.60 37.49 -1.05
C THR A 505 -8.43 36.12 -0.40
N VAL A 506 -9.47 35.29 -0.40
CA VAL A 506 -9.40 33.90 0.11
C VAL A 506 -8.88 32.99 -1.00
N TYR A 507 -7.84 32.21 -0.68
CA TYR A 507 -7.26 31.19 -1.55
C TYR A 507 -7.53 29.80 -0.99
N THR A 508 -8.27 29.00 -1.76
CA THR A 508 -8.58 27.61 -1.44
C THR A 508 -7.59 26.69 -2.17
N ASP A 509 -7.00 25.73 -1.46
CA ASP A 509 -6.10 24.72 -2.04
C ASP A 509 -6.50 23.32 -1.58
N THR A 510 -6.82 22.42 -2.52
CA THR A 510 -7.36 21.07 -2.24
C THR A 510 -6.42 19.99 -2.75
N VAL A 511 -6.14 18.97 -1.92
CA VAL A 511 -5.24 17.84 -2.23
C VAL A 511 -5.99 16.52 -2.12
N CYS A 512 -6.36 15.91 -3.26
CA CYS A 512 -7.20 14.70 -3.31
C CYS A 512 -6.46 13.40 -3.70
N VAL A 513 -6.96 12.25 -3.22
CA VAL A 513 -6.54 10.90 -3.61
C VAL A 513 -7.65 10.24 -4.47
N PRO A 514 -7.40 9.85 -5.75
CA PRO A 514 -8.47 9.34 -6.64
C PRO A 514 -8.86 7.86 -6.42
N GLN A 515 -10.15 7.52 -6.60
CA GLN A 515 -10.69 6.16 -6.88
C GLN A 515 -11.98 6.22 -7.75
N GLU A 516 -12.48 5.07 -8.25
CA GLU A 516 -13.57 4.91 -9.24
C GLU A 516 -14.62 3.84 -8.80
N LEU A 517 -15.94 4.15 -8.91
CA LEU A 517 -17.08 3.41 -8.32
C LEU A 517 -17.95 2.53 -9.28
N VAL A 518 -18.81 1.67 -8.68
CA VAL A 518 -19.48 0.47 -9.25
C VAL A 518 -21.01 0.39 -8.96
N ILE A 519 -21.77 -0.50 -9.65
CA ILE A 519 -23.01 -1.19 -9.16
C ILE A 519 -23.00 -2.65 -9.70
N GLY A 520 -23.37 -3.72 -8.97
CA GLY A 520 -23.85 -3.86 -7.59
C GLY A 520 -23.85 -5.32 -7.15
N GLY A 521 -22.98 -5.67 -6.20
CA GLY A 521 -22.30 -6.97 -6.17
C GLY A 521 -21.02 -6.90 -7.01
N ARG A 522 -19.91 -7.47 -6.53
CA ARG A 522 -18.59 -7.30 -7.14
C ARG A 522 -17.91 -8.61 -7.47
N SER A 523 -17.33 -8.70 -8.67
CA SER A 523 -16.33 -9.72 -8.97
C SER A 523 -15.17 -9.58 -8.00
N LEU A 524 -14.85 -10.67 -7.33
CA LEU A 524 -13.66 -10.74 -6.49
C LEU A 524 -12.39 -10.84 -7.35
N GLN A 525 -11.24 -10.57 -6.74
CA GLN A 525 -9.98 -11.02 -7.32
C GLN A 525 -9.85 -12.54 -7.15
N PRO A 526 -9.15 -13.24 -8.06
CA PRO A 526 -8.88 -14.66 -7.90
C PRO A 526 -8.21 -14.96 -6.55
N GLY A 527 -8.70 -15.97 -5.83
CA GLY A 527 -8.20 -16.33 -4.49
C GLY A 527 -8.75 -15.50 -3.32
N ALA A 528 -9.52 -14.42 -3.52
CA ALA A 528 -9.96 -13.55 -2.41
C ALA A 528 -11.05 -14.14 -1.48
N ALA A 529 -11.63 -15.29 -1.81
CA ALA A 529 -12.52 -16.07 -0.94
C ALA A 529 -12.23 -17.58 -1.07
N PRO A 530 -11.07 -18.05 -0.57
CA PRO A 530 -10.55 -19.38 -0.91
C PRO A 530 -11.25 -20.55 -0.20
N TRP A 531 -12.19 -20.25 0.69
CA TRP A 531 -13.12 -21.22 1.29
C TRP A 531 -14.34 -21.51 0.42
N GLN A 532 -14.57 -20.76 -0.67
CA GLN A 532 -15.73 -20.98 -1.52
C GLN A 532 -15.62 -22.34 -2.23
N ALA A 533 -16.62 -23.18 -2.03
CA ALA A 533 -16.81 -24.41 -2.77
C ALA A 533 -17.90 -24.26 -3.84
N LEU A 534 -17.79 -25.08 -4.87
CA LEU A 534 -18.76 -25.19 -5.97
C LEU A 534 -19.21 -26.65 -6.09
N ILE A 535 -20.49 -26.91 -5.90
CA ILE A 535 -21.10 -28.22 -6.17
C ILE A 535 -21.42 -28.28 -7.65
N TRP A 536 -20.87 -29.29 -8.33
CA TRP A 536 -20.79 -29.35 -9.78
C TRP A 536 -21.45 -30.61 -10.34
N ARG A 537 -22.30 -30.43 -11.35
CA ARG A 537 -23.04 -31.53 -12.00
C ARG A 537 -22.12 -32.39 -12.89
N PRO A 538 -22.45 -33.68 -13.06
CA PRO A 538 -21.91 -34.49 -14.16
C PRO A 538 -22.18 -33.84 -15.53
N GLU A 539 -21.48 -34.30 -16.58
CA GLU A 539 -21.63 -33.82 -17.96
C GLU A 539 -23.03 -34.10 -18.54
N ARG A 540 -23.73 -35.10 -18.01
CA ARG A 540 -25.12 -35.43 -18.34
C ARG A 540 -26.01 -35.34 -17.12
N GLY A 541 -27.14 -34.65 -17.26
CA GLY A 541 -28.20 -34.56 -16.28
C GLY A 541 -29.51 -34.16 -16.96
N PHE A 542 -30.66 -34.49 -16.37
CA PHE A 542 -31.99 -34.22 -16.93
C PHE A 542 -32.20 -34.83 -18.34
N GLY A 543 -31.46 -35.89 -18.67
CA GLY A 543 -31.49 -36.54 -19.98
C GLY A 543 -30.79 -35.78 -21.13
N ILE A 544 -30.03 -34.72 -20.83
CA ILE A 544 -29.29 -33.91 -21.81
C ILE A 544 -27.80 -33.80 -21.45
N ASP A 545 -26.97 -33.45 -22.43
CA ASP A 545 -25.61 -32.97 -22.19
C ASP A 545 -25.69 -31.53 -21.64
N LEU A 546 -24.99 -31.24 -20.55
CA LEU A 546 -25.01 -29.95 -19.85
C LEU A 546 -23.76 -29.13 -20.16
N ASN A 547 -23.95 -27.85 -20.51
CA ASN A 547 -22.83 -26.90 -20.61
C ASN A 547 -22.33 -26.47 -19.23
N GLU A 548 -21.18 -25.80 -19.19
CA GLU A 548 -20.49 -25.38 -17.97
C GLU A 548 -21.40 -24.56 -17.04
N SER A 549 -22.15 -23.59 -17.59
CA SER A 549 -23.07 -22.76 -16.82
C SER A 549 -24.24 -23.57 -16.22
N GLN A 550 -24.72 -24.59 -16.93
CA GLN A 550 -25.75 -25.50 -16.44
C GLN A 550 -25.21 -26.49 -15.39
N ARG A 551 -23.89 -26.69 -15.33
CA ARG A 551 -23.25 -27.59 -14.37
C ARG A 551 -22.97 -26.95 -13.00
N VAL A 552 -23.13 -25.64 -12.85
CA VAL A 552 -23.26 -24.99 -11.54
C VAL A 552 -24.58 -25.44 -10.88
N LEU A 553 -24.48 -26.28 -9.84
CA LEU A 553 -25.64 -26.66 -9.01
C LEU A 553 -25.82 -25.65 -7.87
N CYS A 554 -24.84 -25.58 -6.98
CA CYS A 554 -24.89 -24.81 -5.73
C CYS A 554 -23.49 -24.39 -5.28
N GLY A 555 -23.42 -23.41 -4.38
CA GLY A 555 -22.22 -23.10 -3.58
C GLY A 555 -22.04 -24.01 -2.37
N GLY A 556 -20.94 -23.79 -1.67
CA GLY A 556 -20.59 -24.42 -0.41
C GLY A 556 -19.47 -23.67 0.29
N SER A 557 -19.15 -24.08 1.51
CA SER A 557 -18.04 -23.55 2.30
C SER A 557 -17.12 -24.70 2.71
N LEU A 558 -15.84 -24.62 2.37
CA LEU A 558 -14.83 -25.55 2.89
C LEU A 558 -14.60 -25.23 4.36
N ILE A 559 -15.04 -26.12 5.25
CA ILE A 559 -14.99 -25.90 6.71
C ILE A 559 -13.89 -26.70 7.40
N ALA A 560 -13.46 -27.81 6.80
CA ALA A 560 -12.34 -28.65 7.23
C ALA A 560 -11.95 -29.60 6.08
N THR A 561 -10.77 -30.22 6.16
CA THR A 561 -10.29 -31.16 5.13
C THR A 561 -11.27 -32.31 4.90
N GLY A 562 -11.80 -32.40 3.69
CA GLY A 562 -12.81 -33.38 3.29
C GLY A 562 -14.25 -33.03 3.66
N TRP A 563 -14.53 -31.84 4.21
CA TRP A 563 -15.86 -31.41 4.66
C TRP A 563 -16.29 -30.07 4.02
N ILE A 564 -17.42 -30.08 3.31
CA ILE A 564 -18.09 -28.87 2.82
C ILE A 564 -19.41 -28.67 3.56
N LEU A 565 -19.65 -27.46 4.03
CA LEU A 565 -20.96 -26.99 4.51
C LEU A 565 -21.76 -26.43 3.32
N THR A 566 -23.02 -26.82 3.17
CA THR A 566 -23.91 -26.37 2.10
C THR A 566 -25.38 -26.39 2.55
N ALA A 567 -26.32 -26.12 1.66
CA ALA A 567 -27.77 -26.18 1.92
C ALA A 567 -28.30 -27.60 1.69
N ALA A 568 -29.32 -28.02 2.44
CA ALA A 568 -29.88 -29.36 2.34
C ALA A 568 -30.61 -29.58 1.02
N HIS A 569 -31.28 -28.56 0.49
CA HIS A 569 -31.92 -28.65 -0.83
C HIS A 569 -30.92 -28.89 -1.98
N CYS A 570 -29.65 -28.52 -1.80
CA CYS A 570 -28.58 -28.78 -2.79
C CYS A 570 -28.13 -30.24 -2.85
N LEU A 571 -28.54 -31.09 -1.90
CA LEU A 571 -28.21 -32.52 -1.90
C LEU A 571 -29.06 -33.36 -2.85
N ASN A 572 -30.12 -32.79 -3.44
CA ASN A 572 -31.06 -33.49 -4.30
C ASN A 572 -31.23 -32.73 -5.63
N ASP A 573 -30.83 -33.36 -6.74
CA ASP A 573 -30.85 -32.76 -8.08
C ASP A 573 -31.18 -33.85 -9.12
N ASP A 574 -31.80 -33.48 -10.25
CA ASP A 574 -32.26 -34.44 -11.27
C ASP A 574 -33.04 -35.64 -10.67
N GLY A 575 -33.97 -35.36 -9.75
CA GLY A 575 -34.89 -36.33 -9.16
C GLY A 575 -34.31 -37.29 -8.10
N GLY A 576 -33.13 -37.04 -7.55
CA GLY A 576 -32.59 -37.86 -6.45
C GLY A 576 -31.29 -37.32 -5.83
N LEU A 577 -30.85 -37.96 -4.74
CA LEU A 577 -29.62 -37.58 -4.01
C LEU A 577 -28.39 -37.54 -4.94
N ILE A 578 -27.53 -36.53 -4.77
CA ILE A 578 -26.31 -36.36 -5.57
C ILE A 578 -25.20 -37.40 -5.27
N GLU A 579 -25.29 -38.07 -4.12
CA GLU A 579 -24.34 -39.11 -3.69
C GLU A 579 -24.24 -40.25 -4.71
N GLY A 580 -23.01 -40.61 -5.09
CA GLY A 580 -22.75 -41.69 -6.06
C GLY A 580 -23.15 -41.40 -7.52
N ARG A 581 -23.78 -40.26 -7.84
CA ARG A 581 -24.26 -39.92 -9.20
C ARG A 581 -23.26 -39.11 -10.05
N GLY A 582 -21.99 -39.08 -9.68
CA GLY A 582 -20.94 -38.40 -10.43
C GLY A 582 -20.86 -36.87 -10.25
N TYR A 583 -21.55 -36.33 -9.24
CA TYR A 583 -21.39 -34.95 -8.79
C TYR A 583 -20.04 -34.77 -8.09
N THR A 584 -19.43 -33.59 -8.22
CA THR A 584 -18.15 -33.25 -7.60
C THR A 584 -18.23 -31.96 -6.79
N VAL A 585 -17.33 -31.85 -5.81
CA VAL A 585 -16.98 -30.57 -5.18
C VAL A 585 -15.79 -29.99 -5.95
N ARG A 586 -15.88 -28.74 -6.42
CA ARG A 586 -14.75 -27.98 -6.97
C ARG A 586 -14.27 -26.95 -5.94
N LEU A 587 -12.95 -26.86 -5.76
CA LEU A 587 -12.26 -25.91 -4.86
C LEU A 587 -11.16 -25.16 -5.64
N GLY A 588 -10.83 -23.93 -5.22
CA GLY A 588 -9.83 -23.09 -5.90
C GLY A 588 -10.29 -22.54 -7.26
N VAL A 589 -11.62 -22.42 -7.45
CA VAL A 589 -12.26 -21.92 -8.67
C VAL A 589 -12.58 -20.43 -8.53
N HIS A 590 -12.21 -19.62 -9.51
CA HIS A 590 -12.63 -18.23 -9.62
C HIS A 590 -13.67 -18.04 -10.72
N ASP A 591 -13.43 -18.57 -11.93
CA ASP A 591 -14.43 -18.65 -13.00
C ASP A 591 -14.95 -20.10 -13.10
N PRO A 592 -16.26 -20.35 -12.89
CA PRO A 592 -16.83 -21.69 -12.96
C PRO A 592 -16.85 -22.27 -14.38
N HIS A 593 -16.86 -21.43 -15.42
CA HIS A 593 -16.85 -21.88 -16.83
C HIS A 593 -15.47 -22.29 -17.32
N GLU A 594 -14.42 -21.82 -16.64
CA GLU A 594 -13.04 -22.20 -16.94
C GLU A 594 -12.61 -23.49 -16.24
N ARG A 595 -11.60 -24.15 -16.82
CA ARG A 595 -10.96 -25.33 -16.23
C ARG A 595 -10.00 -24.93 -15.11
N GLN A 596 -10.57 -24.55 -13.98
CA GLN A 596 -9.86 -24.12 -12.78
C GLN A 596 -10.10 -25.09 -11.61
N GLY A 597 -9.15 -25.08 -10.67
CA GLY A 597 -9.25 -25.72 -9.36
C GLY A 597 -9.02 -27.24 -9.36
N PHE A 598 -9.37 -27.84 -8.24
CA PHE A 598 -9.44 -29.28 -8.04
C PHE A 598 -10.90 -29.74 -8.00
N SER A 599 -11.21 -30.85 -8.68
CA SER A 599 -12.47 -31.58 -8.60
C SER A 599 -12.32 -32.78 -7.66
N TYR A 600 -13.15 -32.89 -6.63
CA TYR A 600 -13.17 -34.01 -5.69
C TYR A 600 -14.49 -34.78 -5.78
N PRO A 601 -14.48 -36.13 -5.74
CA PRO A 601 -15.69 -36.93 -5.73
C PRO A 601 -16.43 -36.78 -4.39
N ILE A 602 -17.76 -36.63 -4.47
CA ILE A 602 -18.64 -36.70 -3.30
C ILE A 602 -18.71 -38.16 -2.84
N VAL A 603 -18.27 -38.41 -1.61
CA VAL A 603 -18.26 -39.74 -0.98
C VAL A 603 -19.55 -39.98 -0.21
N ARG A 604 -20.04 -38.95 0.50
CA ARG A 604 -21.26 -39.04 1.31
C ARG A 604 -21.90 -37.68 1.53
N VAL A 605 -23.21 -37.65 1.70
CA VAL A 605 -23.97 -36.44 2.08
C VAL A 605 -24.74 -36.65 3.38
N TYR A 606 -24.97 -35.56 4.11
CA TYR A 606 -25.72 -35.53 5.37
C TYR A 606 -26.59 -34.26 5.42
N ASP A 607 -27.90 -34.43 5.35
CA ASP A 607 -28.87 -33.39 5.66
C ASP A 607 -29.02 -33.21 7.18
N HIS A 608 -29.36 -31.99 7.61
CA HIS A 608 -29.73 -31.76 9.00
C HIS A 608 -31.05 -32.50 9.32
N PRO A 609 -31.17 -33.26 10.43
CA PRO A 609 -32.31 -34.14 10.68
C PRO A 609 -33.64 -33.41 10.95
N LEU A 610 -33.61 -32.08 11.09
CA LEU A 610 -34.79 -31.21 11.19
C LEU A 610 -35.05 -30.39 9.91
N TYR A 611 -34.36 -30.70 8.80
CA TYR A 611 -34.61 -30.03 7.52
C TYR A 611 -36.03 -30.27 7.04
N ASP A 612 -36.73 -29.18 6.76
CA ASP A 612 -38.11 -29.16 6.27
C ASP A 612 -38.11 -28.63 4.82
N PRO A 613 -38.42 -29.46 3.81
CA PRO A 613 -38.39 -29.05 2.40
C PRO A 613 -39.57 -28.16 1.99
N ASP A 614 -40.64 -28.07 2.79
CA ASP A 614 -41.79 -27.19 2.50
C ASP A 614 -41.52 -25.76 2.98
N THR A 615 -40.85 -25.61 4.14
CA THR A 615 -40.54 -24.30 4.72
C THR A 615 -39.12 -23.80 4.43
N PHE A 616 -38.17 -24.70 4.16
CA PHE A 616 -36.70 -24.47 4.19
C PHE A 616 -36.15 -24.16 5.60
N ALA A 617 -36.87 -24.50 6.68
CA ALA A 617 -36.28 -24.50 8.01
C ALA A 617 -35.17 -25.56 8.11
N TYR A 618 -34.06 -25.21 8.77
CA TYR A 618 -32.84 -26.04 8.84
C TYR A 618 -32.31 -26.51 7.47
N ASP A 619 -32.40 -25.67 6.44
CA ASP A 619 -31.81 -25.91 5.11
C ASP A 619 -30.27 -25.80 5.16
N ILE A 620 -29.63 -26.80 5.78
CA ILE A 620 -28.19 -26.91 6.01
C ILE A 620 -27.77 -28.38 5.96
N ALA A 621 -26.59 -28.64 5.40
CA ALA A 621 -26.09 -29.96 5.10
C ALA A 621 -24.55 -30.01 5.08
N LEU A 622 -24.02 -31.22 5.24
CA LEU A 622 -22.59 -31.53 5.10
C LEU A 622 -22.36 -32.47 3.91
N ILE A 623 -21.35 -32.17 3.11
CA ILE A 623 -20.82 -33.07 2.09
C ILE A 623 -19.44 -33.55 2.54
N ARG A 624 -19.25 -34.87 2.58
CA ARG A 624 -17.93 -35.50 2.72
C ARG A 624 -17.35 -35.79 1.33
N TYR A 625 -16.22 -35.20 1.03
CA TYR A 625 -15.42 -35.53 -0.17
C TYR A 625 -14.15 -36.30 0.22
N ASN A 626 -13.51 -36.96 -0.74
CA ASN A 626 -12.21 -37.62 -0.52
C ASN A 626 -11.05 -36.67 -0.90
N PRO A 627 -10.25 -36.15 0.05
CA PRO A 627 -9.13 -35.25 -0.24
C PRO A 627 -8.08 -35.91 -1.16
N GLY A 628 -7.73 -37.17 -0.91
CA GLY A 628 -6.75 -37.92 -1.69
C GLY A 628 -7.22 -38.37 -3.08
N ALA A 629 -8.45 -38.03 -3.48
CA ALA A 629 -8.98 -38.29 -4.83
C ALA A 629 -9.26 -36.99 -5.62
N GLY A 630 -8.63 -35.88 -5.25
CA GLY A 630 -8.70 -34.63 -5.99
C GLY A 630 -8.04 -34.72 -7.37
N ARG A 631 -8.77 -34.32 -8.41
CA ARG A 631 -8.24 -34.17 -9.78
C ARG A 631 -8.04 -32.69 -10.10
N ARG A 632 -6.81 -32.28 -10.40
CA ARG A 632 -6.49 -30.93 -10.88
C ARG A 632 -7.07 -30.74 -12.28
N GLU A 633 -7.91 -29.72 -12.48
CA GLU A 633 -8.52 -29.42 -13.78
C GLU A 633 -7.69 -28.41 -14.61
N GLY A 634 -6.90 -27.56 -13.95
CA GLY A 634 -6.06 -26.55 -14.58
C GLY A 634 -5.40 -25.63 -13.52
N PRO A 635 -5.32 -24.30 -13.74
CA PRO A 635 -4.84 -23.35 -12.74
C PRO A 635 -5.67 -23.43 -11.45
N VAL A 636 -5.02 -23.31 -10.30
CA VAL A 636 -5.64 -23.43 -8.97
C VAL A 636 -5.44 -22.10 -8.25
N ASN A 637 -6.54 -21.47 -7.86
CA ASN A 637 -6.51 -20.34 -6.94
C ASN A 637 -6.37 -20.85 -5.50
N SER A 638 -6.00 -19.99 -4.56
CA SER A 638 -5.86 -20.32 -3.13
C SER A 638 -7.04 -21.16 -2.60
N ILE A 639 -6.74 -22.07 -1.67
CA ILE A 639 -7.73 -22.92 -0.99
C ILE A 639 -7.44 -22.86 0.51
N THR A 640 -8.46 -22.56 1.32
CA THR A 640 -8.35 -22.51 2.79
C THR A 640 -9.68 -22.92 3.41
N SER A 641 -9.68 -23.44 4.63
CA SER A 641 -10.93 -23.62 5.38
C SER A 641 -11.45 -22.30 5.95
N ILE A 642 -12.75 -22.15 6.15
CA ILE A 642 -13.33 -21.05 6.92
C ILE A 642 -13.86 -21.55 8.26
N ALA A 643 -13.63 -20.78 9.31
CA ALA A 643 -14.18 -21.05 10.63
C ALA A 643 -15.73 -21.04 10.59
N ILE A 644 -16.35 -22.08 11.14
CA ILE A 644 -17.76 -22.03 11.50
C ILE A 644 -17.89 -21.20 12.78
N ASP A 645 -18.92 -20.38 12.87
CA ASP A 645 -19.30 -19.71 14.11
C ASP A 645 -19.52 -20.70 15.26
N GLN A 646 -18.94 -20.39 16.42
CA GLN A 646 -18.95 -21.20 17.63
C GLN A 646 -19.81 -20.58 18.74
N GLN A 647 -20.37 -19.38 18.54
CA GLN A 647 -21.25 -18.75 19.51
C GLN A 647 -22.61 -19.47 19.53
N THR A 648 -23.16 -19.67 20.74
CA THR A 648 -24.46 -20.32 20.91
C THR A 648 -25.59 -19.46 20.33
N MET A 649 -26.81 -20.02 20.24
CA MET A 649 -28.00 -19.25 19.86
C MET A 649 -28.29 -18.06 20.80
N GLN A 650 -27.87 -18.16 22.05
CA GLN A 650 -28.02 -17.16 23.10
C GLN A 650 -26.95 -16.06 22.98
N ASP A 651 -25.70 -16.46 22.72
CA ASP A 651 -24.56 -15.53 22.68
C ASP A 651 -24.46 -14.79 21.33
N ARG A 652 -24.85 -15.44 20.22
CA ARG A 652 -24.81 -14.84 18.87
C ARG A 652 -25.94 -13.82 18.67
N VAL A 653 -25.77 -12.62 19.22
CA VAL A 653 -26.78 -11.55 19.16
C VAL A 653 -26.97 -11.04 17.73
N ILE A 654 -28.14 -11.32 17.15
CA ILE A 654 -28.53 -10.81 15.82
C ILE A 654 -28.94 -9.33 15.93
N ARG A 655 -27.99 -8.43 15.64
CA ARG A 655 -28.21 -6.98 15.60
C ARG A 655 -28.66 -6.57 14.20
N ARG A 656 -29.79 -5.87 14.12
CA ARG A 656 -30.24 -5.26 12.85
C ARG A 656 -29.20 -4.24 12.38
N GLY A 657 -28.85 -4.27 11.10
CA GLY A 657 -27.82 -3.41 10.51
C GLY A 657 -26.39 -3.90 10.70
N ALA A 658 -26.16 -5.06 11.34
CA ALA A 658 -24.81 -5.63 11.40
C ALA A 658 -24.35 -6.07 10.00
N PRO A 659 -23.12 -5.73 9.58
CA PRO A 659 -22.60 -6.07 8.27
C PRO A 659 -22.24 -7.55 8.19
N VAL A 660 -22.65 -8.18 7.09
CA VAL A 660 -22.38 -9.58 6.75
C VAL A 660 -22.10 -9.69 5.26
N TYR A 661 -21.35 -10.70 4.84
CA TYR A 661 -20.87 -10.82 3.47
C TYR A 661 -21.28 -12.17 2.90
N VAL A 662 -21.80 -12.17 1.68
CA VAL A 662 -22.17 -13.39 0.93
C VAL A 662 -21.23 -13.60 -0.25
N TYR A 663 -21.01 -14.86 -0.62
CA TYR A 663 -20.11 -15.30 -1.68
C TYR A 663 -20.78 -16.39 -2.52
N GLY A 664 -20.55 -16.37 -3.83
CA GLY A 664 -21.07 -17.42 -4.72
C GLY A 664 -20.93 -17.15 -6.22
N PHE A 665 -21.34 -18.15 -6.99
CA PHE A 665 -21.30 -18.17 -8.46
C PHE A 665 -22.69 -17.96 -9.08
N GLY A 666 -23.64 -17.49 -8.28
CA GLY A 666 -25.02 -17.27 -8.69
C GLY A 666 -25.20 -16.10 -9.64
N ARG A 667 -26.38 -16.04 -10.24
CA ARG A 667 -26.69 -15.06 -11.30
C ARG A 667 -26.72 -13.62 -10.76
N THR A 668 -26.01 -12.71 -11.41
CA THR A 668 -26.10 -11.27 -11.15
C THR A 668 -27.28 -10.59 -11.82
N GLN A 669 -27.96 -11.24 -12.77
CA GLN A 669 -29.14 -10.71 -13.46
C GLN A 669 -30.20 -11.79 -13.70
N LEU A 670 -31.49 -11.41 -13.59
CA LEU A 670 -32.63 -12.32 -13.75
C LEU A 670 -32.88 -12.80 -15.18
N ASN A 671 -32.49 -11.99 -16.17
CA ASN A 671 -32.66 -12.30 -17.59
C ASN A 671 -31.53 -13.18 -18.14
N ASP A 672 -30.46 -13.38 -17.36
CA ASP A 672 -29.38 -14.30 -17.75
C ASP A 672 -29.76 -15.74 -17.38
N ALA A 673 -29.47 -16.67 -18.29
CA ALA A 673 -29.62 -18.10 -18.05
C ALA A 673 -28.34 -18.71 -17.43
N SER A 674 -27.20 -18.03 -17.55
CA SER A 674 -25.88 -18.50 -17.15
C SER A 674 -25.49 -18.06 -15.72
N SER A 675 -24.59 -18.81 -15.09
CA SER A 675 -23.85 -18.40 -13.89
C SER A 675 -22.79 -17.35 -14.25
N THR A 676 -22.32 -16.56 -13.29
CA THR A 676 -21.30 -15.53 -13.54
C THR A 676 -19.98 -16.12 -13.99
N ALA A 677 -19.24 -15.39 -14.84
CA ALA A 677 -17.86 -15.73 -15.24
C ALA A 677 -16.80 -15.35 -14.18
N SER A 678 -17.22 -15.09 -12.94
CA SER A 678 -16.32 -14.84 -11.81
C SER A 678 -17.07 -14.96 -10.49
N LEU A 679 -16.38 -15.43 -9.47
CA LEU A 679 -16.85 -15.47 -8.09
C LEU A 679 -17.24 -14.06 -7.61
N GLN A 680 -18.48 -13.93 -7.16
CA GLN A 680 -19.05 -12.67 -6.69
C GLN A 680 -19.00 -12.56 -5.16
N SER A 681 -19.03 -11.32 -4.67
CA SER A 681 -19.37 -11.02 -3.28
C SER A 681 -20.27 -9.79 -3.17
N ALA A 682 -21.10 -9.76 -2.12
CA ALA A 682 -21.91 -8.61 -1.73
C ALA A 682 -21.91 -8.42 -0.21
N ARG A 683 -21.79 -7.15 0.23
CA ARG A 683 -22.07 -6.73 1.60
C ARG A 683 -23.58 -6.60 1.79
N LEU A 684 -24.07 -7.20 2.86
CA LEU A 684 -25.47 -7.18 3.25
C LEU A 684 -25.57 -6.70 4.70
N LEU A 685 -26.75 -6.26 5.09
CA LEU A 685 -27.10 -5.87 6.45
C LEU A 685 -28.10 -6.87 7.02
N LEU A 686 -27.85 -7.38 8.23
CA LEU A 686 -28.78 -8.28 8.91
C LEU A 686 -30.08 -7.55 9.27
N GLU A 687 -31.21 -8.24 9.09
CA GLU A 687 -32.50 -7.79 9.61
C GLU A 687 -32.73 -8.23 11.06
N SER A 688 -33.66 -7.57 11.75
CA SER A 688 -34.05 -8.01 13.09
C SER A 688 -34.75 -9.38 13.04
N GLN A 689 -34.61 -10.18 14.09
CA GLN A 689 -35.25 -11.50 14.16
C GLN A 689 -36.78 -11.43 13.96
N ALA A 690 -37.44 -10.42 14.54
CA ALA A 690 -38.88 -10.20 14.36
C ALA A 690 -39.24 -9.88 12.90
N ARG A 691 -38.40 -9.10 12.19
CA ARG A 691 -38.58 -8.83 10.76
C ARG A 691 -38.32 -10.07 9.92
N CYS A 692 -37.31 -10.87 10.25
CA CYS A 692 -37.02 -12.12 9.55
C CYS A 692 -38.16 -13.14 9.72
N ASN A 693 -38.70 -13.32 10.93
CA ASN A 693 -39.85 -14.19 11.18
C ASN A 693 -41.11 -13.73 10.41
N SER A 694 -41.26 -12.42 10.17
CA SER A 694 -42.32 -11.84 9.31
C SER A 694 -42.04 -12.00 7.81
N ILE A 695 -40.80 -12.26 7.39
CA ILE A 695 -40.42 -12.53 5.99
C ILE A 695 -40.54 -14.02 5.70
N THR A 696 -40.21 -14.88 6.66
CA THR A 696 -40.30 -16.35 6.52
C THR A 696 -41.71 -16.87 6.70
N GLU A 697 -42.51 -16.25 7.58
CA GLU A 697 -43.88 -16.66 7.96
C GLU A 697 -43.94 -18.08 8.60
N PHE A 698 -42.81 -18.53 9.16
CA PHE A 698 -42.69 -19.87 9.74
C PHE A 698 -43.51 -20.07 11.03
N PRO A 699 -43.94 -21.32 11.33
CA PRO A 699 -44.40 -21.75 12.65
C PRO A 699 -43.44 -21.33 13.77
N ARG A 700 -43.98 -21.13 14.99
CA ARG A 700 -43.20 -20.61 16.13
C ARG A 700 -42.06 -21.52 16.55
N GLU A 701 -42.22 -22.81 16.33
CA GLU A 701 -41.26 -23.87 16.61
C GLU A 701 -40.01 -23.78 15.71
N GLN A 702 -40.15 -23.14 14.55
CA GLN A 702 -39.07 -22.91 13.56
C GLN A 702 -38.56 -21.46 13.58
N TRP A 703 -39.01 -20.62 14.53
CA TRP A 703 -38.46 -19.27 14.67
C TRP A 703 -36.97 -19.31 15.01
N ASN A 704 -36.24 -18.30 14.54
CA ASN A 704 -34.78 -18.15 14.73
C ASN A 704 -33.90 -19.21 14.03
N THR A 705 -34.47 -20.19 13.32
CA THR A 705 -33.71 -21.11 12.45
C THR A 705 -33.07 -20.41 11.24
N MET A 706 -33.59 -19.23 10.88
CA MET A 706 -33.11 -18.41 9.75
C MET A 706 -32.64 -17.03 10.20
N LEU A 707 -31.62 -16.54 9.49
CA LEU A 707 -31.22 -15.14 9.37
C LEU A 707 -31.80 -14.56 8.07
N CYS A 708 -32.02 -13.25 8.04
CA CYS A 708 -32.41 -12.53 6.84
C CYS A 708 -31.45 -11.35 6.62
N ALA A 709 -31.00 -11.13 5.38
CA ALA A 709 -30.09 -10.04 5.04
C ALA A 709 -30.36 -9.44 3.65
N ALA A 710 -30.07 -8.15 3.48
CA ALA A 710 -30.15 -7.44 2.20
C ALA A 710 -29.08 -6.35 2.11
N GLY A 711 -28.57 -6.09 0.90
CA GLY A 711 -27.65 -4.99 0.63
C GLY A 711 -28.33 -3.61 0.61
N PRO A 712 -27.59 -2.52 0.89
CA PRO A 712 -28.15 -1.15 0.91
C PRO A 712 -28.82 -0.74 -0.42
N ASN A 713 -28.31 -1.22 -1.55
CA ASN A 713 -28.84 -0.96 -2.89
C ASN A 713 -29.61 -2.17 -3.45
N ARG A 714 -30.09 -3.07 -2.58
CA ARG A 714 -30.82 -4.33 -2.87
C ARG A 714 -29.95 -5.46 -3.42
N GLU A 715 -28.64 -5.44 -3.17
CA GLU A 715 -27.76 -6.58 -3.41
C GLU A 715 -28.25 -7.80 -2.61
N GLN A 716 -28.29 -8.98 -3.22
CA GLN A 716 -28.84 -10.22 -2.63
C GLN A 716 -28.25 -11.47 -3.28
N ALA A 717 -28.28 -12.58 -2.54
CA ALA A 717 -28.00 -13.91 -3.11
C ALA A 717 -29.09 -14.34 -4.11
N CYS A 718 -28.67 -15.04 -5.18
CA CYS A 718 -29.51 -15.49 -6.29
C CYS A 718 -29.28 -16.99 -6.60
N LYS A 719 -29.93 -17.49 -7.66
CA LYS A 719 -29.80 -18.89 -8.12
C LYS A 719 -28.34 -19.20 -8.44
N GLY A 720 -27.80 -20.24 -7.80
CA GLY A 720 -26.39 -20.65 -7.86
C GLY A 720 -25.57 -20.26 -6.63
N ASP A 721 -26.04 -19.32 -5.81
CA ASP A 721 -25.42 -18.99 -4.51
C ASP A 721 -25.87 -19.91 -3.37
N SER A 722 -26.99 -20.63 -3.55
CA SER A 722 -27.53 -21.61 -2.58
C SER A 722 -26.42 -22.52 -2.02
N GLY A 723 -26.37 -22.68 -0.71
CA GLY A 723 -25.31 -23.40 -0.01
C GLY A 723 -24.01 -22.63 0.23
N GLY A 724 -23.82 -21.47 -0.42
CA GLY A 724 -22.69 -20.58 -0.16
C GLY A 724 -22.72 -19.96 1.25
N PRO A 725 -21.57 -19.43 1.72
CA PRO A 725 -21.46 -18.85 3.05
C PRO A 725 -22.08 -17.46 3.15
N LEU A 726 -22.76 -17.21 4.28
CA LEU A 726 -22.95 -15.88 4.85
C LEU A 726 -22.01 -15.73 6.05
N ILE A 727 -21.07 -14.79 5.97
CA ILE A 727 -20.01 -14.61 6.98
C ILE A 727 -20.10 -13.27 7.69
N THR A 728 -19.47 -13.20 8.86
CA THR A 728 -19.14 -11.93 9.52
C THR A 728 -17.64 -11.81 9.78
N TYR A 729 -17.23 -10.56 10.00
CA TYR A 729 -15.90 -10.11 10.43
C TYR A 729 -15.96 -9.30 11.74
N SER A 730 -17.14 -9.21 12.37
CA SER A 730 -17.38 -8.29 13.49
C SER A 730 -17.03 -8.84 14.88
N ASP A 731 -16.45 -10.03 14.94
CA ASP A 731 -15.92 -10.63 16.18
C ASP A 731 -14.58 -9.98 16.56
N GLU A 732 -14.17 -10.08 17.83
CA GLU A 732 -13.00 -9.34 18.38
C GLU A 732 -11.69 -9.63 17.64
N ASP A 733 -11.53 -10.86 17.13
CA ASP A 733 -10.37 -11.30 16.34
C ASP A 733 -10.39 -10.87 14.86
N ARG A 734 -11.51 -10.27 14.42
CA ARG A 734 -11.79 -9.85 13.04
C ARG A 734 -11.62 -10.95 11.98
N ARG A 735 -11.74 -12.23 12.36
CA ARG A 735 -11.61 -13.36 11.44
C ARG A 735 -12.93 -13.67 10.70
N PRO A 736 -12.89 -14.11 9.43
CA PRO A 736 -14.08 -14.53 8.71
C PRO A 736 -14.71 -15.78 9.36
N ARG A 737 -15.98 -15.68 9.76
CA ARG A 737 -16.74 -16.80 10.36
C ARG A 737 -18.08 -16.99 9.68
N VAL A 738 -18.40 -18.23 9.28
CA VAL A 738 -19.71 -18.57 8.69
C VAL A 738 -20.78 -18.55 9.77
N ILE A 739 -21.74 -17.62 9.65
CA ILE A 739 -22.88 -17.47 10.57
C ILE A 739 -24.20 -17.96 9.95
N GLY A 740 -24.23 -18.10 8.63
CA GLY A 740 -25.37 -18.62 7.90
C GLY A 740 -25.00 -19.27 6.58
N VAL A 741 -25.93 -20.06 6.05
CA VAL A 741 -25.81 -20.73 4.74
C VAL A 741 -26.91 -20.20 3.82
N VAL A 742 -26.58 -19.84 2.59
CA VAL A 742 -27.57 -19.32 1.62
C VAL A 742 -28.65 -20.37 1.36
N SER A 743 -29.91 -20.03 1.63
CA SER A 743 -31.04 -20.94 1.40
C SER A 743 -31.94 -20.47 0.26
N SER A 744 -32.64 -19.34 0.43
CA SER A 744 -33.74 -18.94 -0.47
C SER A 744 -33.97 -17.43 -0.49
N GLY A 745 -34.63 -16.90 -1.52
CA GLY A 745 -34.91 -15.47 -1.66
C GLY A 745 -35.94 -15.15 -2.75
N ARG A 746 -36.62 -14.00 -2.66
CA ARG A 746 -37.69 -13.61 -3.60
C ARG A 746 -37.17 -12.77 -4.77
N SER A 747 -37.07 -13.40 -5.94
CA SER A 747 -36.71 -12.75 -7.22
C SER A 747 -35.38 -11.98 -7.17
N CYS A 748 -34.35 -12.57 -6.54
CA CYS A 748 -32.97 -12.05 -6.52
C CYS A 748 -32.87 -10.53 -6.31
N GLY A 749 -33.44 -10.00 -5.23
CA GLY A 749 -33.36 -8.58 -4.89
C GLY A 749 -34.37 -7.63 -5.53
N GLN A 750 -35.06 -8.01 -6.62
CA GLN A 750 -35.99 -7.09 -7.27
C GLN A 750 -37.20 -6.69 -6.42
N THR A 751 -37.59 -7.52 -5.44
CA THR A 751 -38.69 -7.24 -4.50
C THR A 751 -38.29 -6.29 -3.36
N GLY A 752 -36.99 -6.12 -3.09
CA GLY A 752 -36.49 -5.44 -1.88
C GLY A 752 -36.72 -6.23 -0.58
N GLU A 753 -37.26 -7.45 -0.64
CA GLU A 753 -37.38 -8.35 0.52
C GLU A 753 -36.07 -9.11 0.74
N ALA A 754 -35.58 -9.17 1.98
CA ALA A 754 -34.29 -9.78 2.30
C ALA A 754 -34.21 -11.27 1.99
N SER A 755 -33.04 -11.73 1.51
CA SER A 755 -32.73 -13.15 1.32
C SER A 755 -32.62 -13.87 2.67
N ARG A 756 -32.91 -15.17 2.65
CA ARG A 756 -32.99 -16.07 3.81
C ARG A 756 -31.77 -16.98 3.85
N TYR A 757 -31.19 -17.10 5.04
CA TYR A 757 -29.97 -17.86 5.29
C TYR A 757 -30.17 -18.76 6.51
N THR A 758 -29.88 -20.05 6.40
CA THR A 758 -30.01 -20.98 7.54
C THR A 758 -28.99 -20.61 8.61
N ARG A 759 -29.43 -20.37 9.84
CA ARG A 759 -28.60 -19.85 10.94
C ARG A 759 -27.71 -20.97 11.47
N VAL A 760 -26.38 -20.81 11.33
CA VAL A 760 -25.39 -21.82 11.78
C VAL A 760 -25.54 -22.15 13.26
N ALA A 761 -25.71 -21.14 14.12
CA ALA A 761 -25.88 -21.34 15.56
C ALA A 761 -27.09 -22.23 15.91
N ALA A 762 -28.13 -22.29 15.05
CA ALA A 762 -29.30 -23.15 15.29
C ALA A 762 -29.02 -24.64 15.00
N ALA A 763 -27.97 -24.94 14.21
CA ALA A 763 -27.53 -26.29 13.86
C ALA A 763 -26.19 -26.68 14.53
N ARG A 764 -25.71 -25.88 15.51
CA ARG A 764 -24.40 -26.01 16.15
C ARG A 764 -24.15 -27.40 16.72
N ASP A 765 -25.06 -27.89 17.56
CA ASP A 765 -24.96 -29.21 18.22
C ASP A 765 -24.79 -30.36 17.20
N TRP A 766 -25.52 -30.30 16.07
CA TRP A 766 -25.41 -31.28 14.99
C TRP A 766 -24.08 -31.15 14.23
N LEU A 767 -23.62 -29.93 13.96
CA LEU A 767 -22.31 -29.70 13.34
C LEU A 767 -21.16 -30.21 14.23
N ASP A 768 -21.25 -30.06 15.55
CA ASP A 768 -20.22 -30.52 16.50
C ASP A 768 -20.15 -32.04 16.62
N ASP A 769 -21.30 -32.73 16.68
CA ASP A 769 -21.34 -34.20 16.68
C ASP A 769 -20.79 -34.76 15.36
N MET A 770 -21.22 -34.19 14.23
CA MET A 770 -20.77 -34.61 12.89
C MET A 770 -19.28 -34.38 12.62
N LEU A 771 -18.71 -33.29 13.17
CA LEU A 771 -17.29 -32.96 13.02
C LEU A 771 -16.40 -33.55 14.13
N GLY A 772 -16.99 -34.13 15.18
CA GLY A 772 -16.27 -34.69 16.32
C GLY A 772 -15.64 -33.65 17.24
N ILE A 773 -16.19 -32.43 17.28
CA ILE A 773 -15.66 -31.29 18.07
C ILE A 773 -16.00 -31.45 19.56
N MET A 774 -17.11 -32.11 19.89
CA MET A 774 -17.47 -32.48 21.27
C MET A 774 -17.06 -33.93 21.61
N ARG A 775 -15.76 -34.17 21.85
CA ARG A 775 -15.25 -35.39 22.53
C ARG A 775 -14.04 -35.12 23.41
#